data_AF-A0A517NUY3-F1
#
_entry.id   AF-A0A517NUY3-F1
#
_cell.length_a   1.000
_cell.length_b   1.000
_cell.length_c   1.000
_cell.angle_alpha   90.00
_cell.angle_beta   90.00
_cell.angle_gamma   90.00
#
_symmetry.space_group_name_H-M   'P 1'
#
loop_
_entity.id
_entity.type
_entity.pdbx_description
1 polymer ?
#
loop_
_entity_poly.entity_id
_entity_poly.type
_entity_poly.pdbx_seq_one_letter_code
_entity_poly.pdbx_strand_id
1 'polypeptide(L)'
;MLMTIMKPFRILVGSRRLGLLRARCALVVAACAASVNAADGPQVKALVPGLTIQRLPVNLNNVDSVDYGPDGRLYAAGYDGRVHVLTDTDGDGVEDKAEVFWKKPGDLLTPVGILATTEGLYVAARGKIALLKDTDGDGIADKSEAVVSGWANETHNSDTRNDAAGVAMDADGNLYFSLGCMSYNKAWLLDKNGKSQYDKTSERGTILKVSADRKRREIVATGLRFVIGLDFNKHGDLFATDQEGDTWFPGGNPRDELLQIISNRHYGFPFRHPEYLPTVVDDPAVVDFSPQHQSTCGFRFNELRKHRKPFGPSHWEGNAIVTGFSRGKLWRVPLAKSRAGYVGKQVQFAAFESLPTDVAIAPSGDLLVTCHGGKPDWGSGPAAKGHLYKISVDAKQPQVVAAWSASPLEIKVAFDRPIDPTKLQTPQIEMGDTAYEGDRHEWIWPGYEVVKKEKAALRRPLNVGAVAVSDDHRTVTFTTAGQPWRTRYAVTIPGVTSAGDDHSAAEASDAELSLDLGGVQAEWTRRGDERPTWTGWLPHVDTNVIETLTAGSAEHQQLNKLLEQQGTLVLRSRLLLPGNEVTFRWEANHSFTVNCNEKATQSTADGERQVAVFTIAAQQPRRETEPRGGREQVLPSEEVPLKLVVQTAAADEPFQLDVSYHADFDPHERPLRLEHLFVPWAPTIRPPEDEPLDTESALVVGDPVKGREIFFGDEAKCAVCHTFAGRGGKVAADLTVSVRRSPEAVLRDIVQPNAAINPDYVSYVLLTDSGHALTGLLQSADQQHIALVDAAAKTHLVKREEVEDIRASSVSLMPTGFDKLGPEKLQDLVAFLCSEDDEAKKKGLPTGVISREFWLELPKGGLSSLTKHADFPAKPSGAGLLTRFESPVNWKDNFGSRIRGYIHPPQTGDYVFWVAADDYAELWLSSSDAPSNKQRIVTMKRWTPSRVWEKYPEQKSKPIRLEAGKRYYIESLQFEASVDDCLAVGWQLPDGAIERPIPGSRLSSANEVD
;
A
#
# COMPACT_ATOMS: atom_id res chain seq x y z
N MET A 1 -51.30 -1.85 -46.89
CA MET A 1 -51.59 -2.10 -48.31
C MET A 1 -50.41 -2.87 -48.90
N LEU A 2 -50.65 -4.15 -49.21
CA LEU A 2 -49.93 -5.09 -50.10
C LEU A 2 -48.41 -4.87 -50.32
N MET A 3 -47.49 -5.72 -49.84
CA MET A 3 -47.16 -7.10 -50.28
C MET A 3 -47.10 -7.29 -51.81
N THR A 4 -46.11 -8.03 -52.32
CA THR A 4 -46.29 -9.21 -53.22
C THR A 4 -44.95 -9.66 -53.85
N ILE A 5 -44.32 -10.71 -53.30
CA ILE A 5 -44.19 -12.11 -53.81
C ILE A 5 -42.99 -12.34 -54.75
N MET A 6 -42.12 -13.32 -54.41
CA MET A 6 -41.77 -14.45 -55.30
C MET A 6 -41.00 -15.59 -54.58
N LYS A 7 -41.62 -16.77 -54.60
CA LYS A 7 -41.06 -18.15 -54.63
C LYS A 7 -41.71 -18.83 -55.86
N PRO A 8 -41.20 -19.90 -56.51
CA PRO A 8 -40.63 -21.08 -55.84
C PRO A 8 -39.48 -21.86 -56.56
N PHE A 9 -38.97 -22.82 -55.79
CA PHE A 9 -38.16 -24.03 -56.04
C PHE A 9 -37.97 -24.60 -57.48
N ARG A 10 -36.75 -25.09 -57.71
CA ARG A 10 -36.49 -26.41 -58.31
C ARG A 10 -35.19 -27.02 -57.76
N ILE A 11 -35.30 -28.26 -57.26
CA ILE A 11 -34.21 -29.15 -56.80
C ILE A 11 -33.85 -30.08 -57.97
N LEU A 12 -32.55 -30.34 -58.20
CA LEU A 12 -32.06 -31.70 -58.50
C LEU A 12 -30.53 -31.85 -58.27
N VAL A 13 -30.23 -32.54 -57.16
CA VAL A 13 -29.20 -33.56 -56.89
C VAL A 13 -27.83 -33.50 -57.58
N GLY A 14 -26.75 -33.60 -56.78
CA GLY A 14 -25.45 -34.08 -57.28
C GLY A 14 -24.23 -33.89 -56.37
N SER A 15 -24.18 -34.61 -55.25
CA SER A 15 -22.97 -35.17 -54.59
C SER A 15 -21.66 -34.36 -54.46
N ARG A 16 -21.26 -34.23 -53.17
CA ARG A 16 -19.90 -34.17 -52.60
C ARG A 16 -19.07 -32.88 -52.78
N ARG A 17 -18.62 -32.38 -51.62
CA ARG A 17 -17.72 -31.22 -51.35
C ARG A 17 -18.40 -29.86 -51.34
N LEU A 18 -18.94 -29.46 -50.18
CA LEU A 18 -18.87 -28.08 -49.65
C LEU A 18 -19.39 -28.06 -48.20
N GLY A 19 -18.64 -28.67 -47.28
CA GLY A 19 -18.98 -28.74 -45.84
C GLY A 19 -18.10 -27.88 -44.94
N LEU A 20 -17.32 -26.95 -45.48
CA LEU A 20 -16.33 -26.18 -44.69
C LEU A 20 -16.35 -24.65 -44.88
N LEU A 21 -17.27 -24.08 -45.67
CA LEU A 21 -17.27 -22.63 -45.94
C LEU A 21 -18.46 -21.84 -45.37
N ARG A 22 -19.37 -22.45 -44.59
CA ARG A 22 -20.48 -21.72 -43.93
C ARG A 22 -20.39 -21.62 -42.40
N ALA A 23 -19.45 -22.31 -41.76
CA ALA A 23 -19.20 -22.17 -40.31
C ALA A 23 -18.21 -21.03 -39.97
N ARG A 24 -17.47 -20.49 -40.95
CA ARG A 24 -16.47 -19.44 -40.72
C ARG A 24 -16.96 -17.99 -40.92
N CYS A 25 -18.13 -17.77 -41.52
CA CYS A 25 -18.69 -16.41 -41.64
C CYS A 25 -19.69 -16.05 -40.53
N ALA A 26 -20.18 -17.01 -39.74
CA ALA A 26 -21.04 -16.71 -38.58
C ALA A 26 -20.23 -16.44 -37.30
N LEU A 27 -19.04 -17.04 -37.15
CA LEU A 27 -18.15 -16.75 -36.01
C LEU A 27 -17.44 -15.38 -36.11
N VAL A 28 -17.22 -14.85 -37.31
CA VAL A 28 -16.52 -13.57 -37.48
C VAL A 28 -17.44 -12.36 -37.28
N VAL A 29 -18.77 -12.53 -37.43
CA VAL A 29 -19.73 -11.45 -37.17
C VAL A 29 -20.16 -11.41 -35.69
N ALA A 30 -20.13 -12.53 -34.97
CA ALA A 30 -20.31 -12.55 -33.51
C ALA A 30 -19.05 -12.02 -32.76
N ALA A 31 -17.85 -12.28 -33.28
CA ALA A 31 -16.59 -11.75 -32.73
C ALA A 31 -16.39 -10.23 -32.97
N CYS A 32 -17.10 -9.63 -33.94
CA CYS A 32 -17.05 -8.19 -34.18
C CYS A 32 -18.21 -7.41 -33.53
N ALA A 33 -19.17 -8.08 -32.89
CA ALA A 33 -20.21 -7.43 -32.09
C ALA A 33 -19.87 -7.37 -30.59
N ALA A 34 -18.91 -8.18 -30.13
CA ALA A 34 -18.37 -8.15 -28.76
C ALA A 34 -17.21 -7.14 -28.56
N SER A 35 -16.84 -6.38 -29.60
CA SER A 35 -15.79 -5.37 -29.54
C SER A 35 -16.30 -3.93 -29.63
N VAL A 36 -17.58 -3.70 -29.31
CA VAL A 36 -18.12 -2.34 -29.16
C VAL A 36 -17.89 -1.91 -27.70
N ASN A 37 -16.82 -1.14 -27.51
CA ASN A 37 -16.47 -0.33 -26.34
C ASN A 37 -16.00 -1.04 -25.05
N ALA A 38 -14.84 -1.73 -25.12
CA ALA A 38 -13.99 -1.91 -23.94
C ALA A 38 -13.16 -0.64 -23.60
N ALA A 39 -13.12 0.37 -24.49
CA ALA A 39 -12.29 1.57 -24.30
C ALA A 39 -12.98 2.73 -23.53
N ASP A 40 -14.29 2.65 -23.25
CA ASP A 40 -15.09 3.78 -22.73
C ASP A 40 -15.72 3.52 -21.33
N GLY A 41 -15.23 2.53 -20.58
CA GLY A 41 -15.75 2.17 -19.25
C GLY A 41 -14.70 2.27 -18.12
N PRO A 42 -15.13 2.37 -16.85
CA PRO A 42 -14.22 2.36 -15.71
C PRO A 42 -13.35 1.11 -15.69
N GLN A 43 -12.06 1.31 -15.40
CA GLN A 43 -11.07 0.24 -15.32
C GLN A 43 -11.30 -0.68 -14.12
N VAL A 44 -10.93 -1.95 -14.28
CA VAL A 44 -10.88 -2.95 -13.20
C VAL A 44 -9.61 -3.77 -13.36
N LYS A 45 -9.04 -4.24 -12.24
CA LYS A 45 -7.84 -5.09 -12.25
C LYS A 45 -7.96 -6.18 -11.20
N ALA A 46 -7.79 -7.42 -11.65
CA ALA A 46 -7.47 -8.55 -10.79
C ALA A 46 -6.02 -8.44 -10.32
N LEU A 47 -5.80 -8.55 -9.01
CA LEU A 47 -4.47 -8.45 -8.39
C LEU A 47 -3.84 -9.83 -8.11
N VAL A 48 -4.61 -10.90 -8.25
CA VAL A 48 -4.12 -12.27 -8.12
C VAL A 48 -4.49 -13.09 -9.36
N PRO A 49 -3.75 -14.16 -9.69
CA PRO A 49 -3.99 -14.94 -10.89
C PRO A 49 -5.38 -15.58 -10.92
N GLY A 50 -5.88 -15.88 -12.12
CA GLY A 50 -7.12 -16.65 -12.30
C GLY A 50 -8.42 -15.95 -11.92
N LEU A 51 -8.40 -14.66 -11.55
CA LEU A 51 -9.64 -13.90 -11.37
C LEU A 51 -10.09 -13.25 -12.68
N THR A 52 -11.37 -13.46 -13.01
CA THR A 52 -12.05 -12.76 -14.10
C THR A 52 -13.06 -11.79 -13.49
N ILE A 53 -12.96 -10.52 -13.87
CA ILE A 53 -13.91 -9.46 -13.47
C ILE A 53 -14.71 -9.06 -14.70
N GLN A 54 -16.00 -9.39 -14.70
CA GLN A 54 -16.90 -9.11 -15.80
C GLN A 54 -17.97 -8.11 -15.36
N ARG A 55 -18.15 -7.04 -16.13
CA ARG A 55 -19.24 -6.10 -15.91
C ARG A 55 -20.58 -6.70 -16.33
N LEU A 56 -21.60 -6.60 -15.50
CA LEU A 56 -22.95 -7.02 -15.87
C LEU A 56 -23.55 -6.07 -16.92
N PRO A 57 -24.32 -6.59 -17.90
CA PRO A 57 -24.95 -5.79 -18.93
C PRO A 57 -26.24 -5.06 -18.48
N VAL A 58 -26.53 -4.99 -17.17
CA VAL A 58 -27.68 -4.26 -16.62
C VAL A 58 -27.38 -2.77 -16.44
N ASN A 59 -28.37 -1.93 -16.72
CA ASN A 59 -28.26 -0.46 -16.65
C ASN A 59 -29.08 0.10 -15.48
N LEU A 60 -28.46 0.16 -14.30
CA LEU A 60 -29.07 0.72 -13.11
C LEU A 60 -28.46 2.08 -12.74
N ASN A 61 -29.22 2.86 -11.97
CA ASN A 61 -28.61 3.95 -11.23
C ASN A 61 -27.75 3.38 -10.10
N ASN A 62 -27.04 4.24 -9.37
CA ASN A 62 -26.22 3.86 -8.23
C ASN A 62 -26.95 2.89 -7.29
N VAL A 63 -26.33 1.73 -7.05
CA VAL A 63 -26.83 0.65 -6.20
C VAL A 63 -26.04 0.67 -4.90
N ASP A 64 -26.75 0.83 -3.79
CA ASP A 64 -26.16 0.90 -2.45
C ASP A 64 -25.85 -0.50 -1.92
N SER A 65 -26.75 -1.47 -2.13
CA SER A 65 -26.62 -2.80 -1.52
C SER A 65 -27.22 -3.92 -2.36
N VAL A 66 -26.72 -5.13 -2.13
CA VAL A 66 -27.08 -6.33 -2.88
C VAL A 66 -27.05 -7.59 -2.00
N ASP A 67 -28.01 -8.50 -2.20
CA ASP A 67 -28.07 -9.76 -1.46
C ASP A 67 -28.84 -10.84 -2.22
N TYR A 68 -28.41 -12.11 -2.05
CA TYR A 68 -29.16 -13.26 -2.57
C TYR A 68 -30.13 -13.75 -1.52
N GLY A 69 -31.40 -13.87 -1.89
CA GLY A 69 -32.41 -14.50 -1.06
C GLY A 69 -32.23 -16.01 -0.94
N PRO A 70 -32.77 -16.65 0.11
CA PRO A 70 -32.85 -18.11 0.21
C PRO A 70 -33.62 -18.77 -0.94
N ASP A 71 -34.41 -17.99 -1.68
CA ASP A 71 -35.12 -18.35 -2.91
C ASP A 71 -34.22 -18.35 -4.17
N GLY A 72 -32.96 -17.93 -4.04
CA GLY A 72 -32.00 -17.82 -5.13
C GLY A 72 -32.11 -16.52 -5.94
N ARG A 73 -33.04 -15.61 -5.60
CA ARG A 73 -33.19 -14.33 -6.31
C ARG A 73 -32.15 -13.33 -5.84
N LEU A 74 -31.61 -12.54 -6.77
CA LEU A 74 -30.66 -11.47 -6.47
C LEU A 74 -31.40 -10.14 -6.34
N TYR A 75 -31.38 -9.56 -5.15
CA TYR A 75 -32.02 -8.27 -4.87
C TYR A 75 -30.98 -7.16 -4.86
N ALA A 76 -31.24 -6.06 -5.57
CA ALA A 76 -30.37 -4.88 -5.63
C ALA A 76 -31.15 -3.63 -5.23
N ALA A 77 -30.73 -2.95 -4.16
CA ALA A 77 -31.33 -1.71 -3.69
C ALA A 77 -30.59 -0.49 -4.25
N GLY A 78 -31.30 0.30 -5.05
CA GLY A 78 -30.82 1.54 -5.63
C GLY A 78 -30.85 2.69 -4.62
N TYR A 79 -29.85 3.58 -4.69
CA TYR A 79 -29.79 4.80 -3.89
C TYR A 79 -30.99 5.73 -4.12
N ASP A 80 -31.71 5.55 -5.24
CA ASP A 80 -32.95 6.23 -5.57
C ASP A 80 -34.22 5.68 -4.88
N GLY A 81 -34.08 4.68 -4.00
CA GLY A 81 -35.17 4.07 -3.24
C GLY A 81 -35.92 2.97 -3.98
N ARG A 82 -35.44 2.53 -5.16
CA ARG A 82 -36.00 1.38 -5.88
C ARG A 82 -35.27 0.10 -5.49
N VAL A 83 -36.00 -1.01 -5.49
CA VAL A 83 -35.40 -2.34 -5.37
C VAL A 83 -35.65 -3.09 -6.66
N HIS A 84 -34.61 -3.75 -7.15
CA HIS A 84 -34.63 -4.57 -8.36
C HIS A 84 -34.35 -6.03 -8.03
N VAL A 85 -34.90 -6.93 -8.84
CA VAL A 85 -34.45 -8.32 -8.93
C VAL A 85 -33.65 -8.48 -10.20
N LEU A 86 -32.44 -9.01 -10.08
CA LEU A 86 -31.56 -9.29 -11.20
C LEU A 86 -31.65 -10.77 -11.56
N THR A 87 -31.63 -11.08 -12.84
CA THR A 87 -31.79 -12.45 -13.35
C THR A 87 -30.88 -12.65 -14.56
N ASP A 88 -30.24 -13.81 -14.60
CA ASP A 88 -29.57 -14.36 -15.78
C ASP A 88 -30.62 -15.07 -16.65
N THR A 89 -30.95 -14.49 -17.80
CA THR A 89 -32.02 -15.01 -18.67
C THR A 89 -31.55 -16.01 -19.72
N ASP A 90 -30.25 -16.10 -20.00
CA ASP A 90 -29.69 -17.00 -21.01
C ASP A 90 -28.85 -18.16 -20.43
N GLY A 91 -28.60 -18.14 -19.11
CA GLY A 91 -27.92 -19.19 -18.37
C GLY A 91 -26.39 -19.14 -18.51
N ASP A 92 -25.81 -18.02 -18.96
CA ASP A 92 -24.37 -17.84 -19.08
C ASP A 92 -23.68 -17.56 -17.72
N GLY A 93 -24.48 -17.41 -16.66
CA GLY A 93 -24.07 -17.11 -15.30
C GLY A 93 -24.01 -15.62 -14.99
N VAL A 94 -24.34 -14.71 -15.91
CA VAL A 94 -24.26 -13.27 -15.72
C VAL A 94 -25.67 -12.68 -15.74
N GLU A 95 -26.04 -11.93 -14.71
CA GLU A 95 -27.36 -11.31 -14.69
C GLU A 95 -27.47 -10.22 -15.77
N ASP A 96 -28.43 -10.41 -16.68
CA ASP A 96 -28.62 -9.60 -17.88
C ASP A 96 -29.95 -8.82 -17.89
N LYS A 97 -30.86 -9.17 -16.98
CA LYS A 97 -32.16 -8.53 -16.83
C LYS A 97 -32.34 -7.98 -15.42
N ALA A 98 -32.89 -6.76 -15.34
CA ALA A 98 -33.26 -6.11 -14.08
C ALA A 98 -34.76 -5.78 -14.07
N GLU A 99 -35.50 -6.38 -13.14
CA GLU A 99 -36.93 -6.15 -12.95
C GLU A 99 -37.19 -5.38 -11.66
N VAL A 100 -38.22 -4.54 -11.62
CA VAL A 100 -38.52 -3.74 -10.42
C VAL A 100 -39.25 -4.63 -9.42
N PHE A 101 -38.65 -4.81 -8.24
CA PHE A 101 -39.28 -5.46 -7.09
C PHE A 101 -40.07 -4.47 -6.23
N TRP A 102 -39.55 -3.26 -6.04
CA TRP A 102 -40.23 -2.21 -5.27
C TRP A 102 -39.99 -0.82 -5.84
N LYS A 103 -41.05 -0.01 -5.92
CA LYS A 103 -41.00 1.37 -6.40
C LYS A 103 -42.14 2.21 -5.82
N LYS A 104 -41.93 2.71 -4.60
CA LYS A 104 -42.81 3.69 -3.97
C LYS A 104 -42.02 4.95 -3.57
N PRO A 105 -42.18 6.08 -4.28
CA PRO A 105 -41.45 7.31 -3.99
C PRO A 105 -41.61 7.74 -2.52
N GLY A 106 -40.49 8.07 -1.88
CA GLY A 106 -40.46 8.53 -0.49
C GLY A 106 -40.62 7.43 0.57
N ASP A 107 -40.84 6.17 0.19
CA ASP A 107 -40.96 5.07 1.16
C ASP A 107 -39.60 4.58 1.66
N LEU A 108 -38.67 4.35 0.73
CA LEU A 108 -37.28 3.99 1.01
C LEU A 108 -36.41 5.19 0.69
N LEU A 109 -36.02 5.92 1.75
CA LEU A 109 -35.08 7.01 1.65
C LEU A 109 -33.69 6.43 1.94
N THR A 110 -32.80 6.49 0.95
CA THR A 110 -31.40 6.08 1.05
C THR A 110 -31.20 4.65 1.60
N PRO A 111 -31.60 3.61 0.83
CA PRO A 111 -31.56 2.22 1.29
C PRO A 111 -30.13 1.65 1.31
N VAL A 112 -29.41 1.87 2.41
CA VAL A 112 -27.98 1.56 2.53
C VAL A 112 -27.69 0.07 2.71
N GLY A 113 -28.57 -0.68 3.39
CA GLY A 113 -28.36 -2.09 3.69
C GLY A 113 -29.60 -2.93 3.45
N ILE A 114 -29.41 -4.14 2.93
CA ILE A 114 -30.48 -5.11 2.74
C ILE A 114 -30.12 -6.49 3.29
N LEU A 115 -31.14 -7.24 3.70
CA LEU A 115 -31.04 -8.63 4.11
C LEU A 115 -32.22 -9.41 3.56
N ALA A 116 -31.96 -10.35 2.66
CA ALA A 116 -32.98 -11.18 2.05
C ALA A 116 -33.25 -12.42 2.92
N THR A 117 -34.51 -12.65 3.28
CA THR A 117 -34.93 -13.76 4.15
C THR A 117 -36.14 -14.49 3.57
N THR A 118 -36.53 -15.60 4.19
CA THR A 118 -37.78 -16.29 3.82
C THR A 118 -39.04 -15.48 4.15
N GLU A 119 -38.95 -14.43 4.97
CA GLU A 119 -40.10 -13.55 5.26
C GLU A 119 -40.26 -12.44 4.21
N GLY A 120 -39.19 -12.12 3.47
CA GLY A 120 -39.11 -10.99 2.55
C GLY A 120 -37.76 -10.29 2.64
N LEU A 121 -37.69 -9.09 2.07
CA LEU A 121 -36.46 -8.28 2.02
C LEU A 121 -36.49 -7.21 3.11
N TYR A 122 -35.60 -7.32 4.10
CA TYR A 122 -35.36 -6.24 5.03
C TYR A 122 -34.51 -5.16 4.34
N VAL A 123 -34.89 -3.90 4.54
CA VAL A 123 -34.20 -2.75 3.98
C VAL A 123 -34.00 -1.72 5.09
N ALA A 124 -32.74 -1.42 5.39
CA ALA A 124 -32.40 -0.29 6.23
C ALA A 124 -32.49 1.00 5.42
N ALA A 125 -33.43 1.85 5.80
CA ALA A 125 -33.68 3.13 5.16
C ALA A 125 -33.78 4.21 6.24
N ARG A 126 -33.66 5.46 5.83
CA ARG A 126 -33.75 6.57 6.78
C ARG A 126 -35.07 6.52 7.57
N GLY A 127 -34.96 6.48 8.90
CA GLY A 127 -36.07 6.49 9.85
C GLY A 127 -36.78 5.15 10.10
N LYS A 128 -36.42 4.07 9.39
CA LYS A 128 -37.00 2.73 9.64
C LYS A 128 -36.12 1.59 9.11
N ILE A 129 -36.25 0.41 9.72
CA ILE A 129 -35.99 -0.84 8.99
C ILE A 129 -37.31 -1.30 8.39
N ALA A 130 -37.38 -1.30 7.06
CA ALA A 130 -38.55 -1.77 6.32
C ALA A 130 -38.45 -3.26 6.03
N LEU A 131 -39.59 -3.93 5.89
CA LEU A 131 -39.70 -5.29 5.37
C LEU A 131 -40.63 -5.29 4.17
N LEU A 132 -40.06 -5.56 3.00
CA LEU A 132 -40.79 -5.66 1.74
C LEU A 132 -41.27 -7.09 1.53
N LYS A 133 -42.57 -7.24 1.21
CA LYS A 133 -43.20 -8.54 0.98
C LYS A 133 -43.96 -8.53 -0.33
N ASP A 134 -43.79 -9.61 -1.07
CA ASP A 134 -44.63 -10.05 -2.17
C ASP A 134 -45.69 -10.99 -1.56
N THR A 135 -46.93 -10.51 -1.41
CA THR A 135 -47.99 -11.23 -0.70
C THR A 135 -48.94 -11.96 -1.64
N ASP A 136 -48.94 -11.63 -2.93
CA ASP A 136 -49.75 -12.30 -3.96
C ASP A 136 -48.93 -13.25 -4.87
N GLY A 137 -47.60 -13.25 -4.74
CA GLY A 137 -46.68 -14.17 -5.41
C GLY A 137 -46.40 -13.81 -6.86
N ASP A 138 -46.63 -12.56 -7.28
CA ASP A 138 -46.41 -12.11 -8.66
C ASP A 138 -44.94 -11.75 -8.98
N GLY A 139 -44.07 -11.83 -7.98
CA GLY A 139 -42.65 -11.50 -8.06
C GLY A 139 -42.33 -10.04 -7.75
N ILE A 140 -43.31 -9.21 -7.40
CA ILE A 140 -43.20 -7.79 -7.05
C ILE A 140 -43.66 -7.61 -5.60
N ALA A 141 -42.94 -6.82 -4.81
CA ALA A 141 -43.40 -6.50 -3.46
C ALA A 141 -44.60 -5.54 -3.52
N ASP A 142 -45.68 -5.91 -2.83
CA ASP A 142 -46.89 -5.11 -2.68
C ASP A 142 -47.01 -4.44 -1.29
N LYS A 143 -46.21 -4.89 -0.31
CA LYS A 143 -46.25 -4.42 1.08
C LYS A 143 -44.88 -3.96 1.58
N SER A 144 -44.86 -2.85 2.33
CA SER A 144 -43.70 -2.32 3.06
C SER A 144 -44.09 -2.10 4.52
N GLU A 145 -43.60 -2.96 5.41
CA GLU A 145 -43.84 -2.91 6.86
C GLU A 145 -42.67 -2.19 7.56
N ALA A 146 -42.93 -1.21 8.43
CA ALA A 146 -41.89 -0.65 9.29
C ALA A 146 -41.67 -1.57 10.51
N VAL A 147 -40.64 -2.41 10.45
CA VAL A 147 -40.32 -3.41 11.48
C VAL A 147 -39.85 -2.73 12.77
N VAL A 148 -39.03 -1.70 12.63
CA VAL A 148 -38.58 -0.83 13.72
C VAL A 148 -38.39 0.59 13.20
N SER A 149 -38.78 1.57 14.01
CA SER A 149 -38.70 3.00 13.70
C SER A 149 -38.78 3.83 15.00
N GLY A 150 -38.94 5.16 14.88
CA GLY A 150 -39.29 6.02 16.01
C GLY A 150 -38.14 6.40 16.94
N TRP A 151 -36.89 6.19 16.53
CA TRP A 151 -35.74 6.78 17.21
C TRP A 151 -35.72 8.30 17.04
N ALA A 152 -35.08 9.02 17.97
CA ALA A 152 -35.09 10.48 17.98
C ALA A 152 -34.40 11.06 16.73
N ASN A 153 -34.99 12.13 16.19
CA ASN A 153 -34.35 12.95 15.16
C ASN A 153 -33.16 13.70 15.76
N GLU A 154 -32.06 13.80 15.02
CA GLU A 154 -30.94 14.65 15.42
C GLU A 154 -31.32 16.13 15.25
N THR A 155 -31.00 16.96 16.23
CA THR A 155 -31.39 18.37 16.29
C THR A 155 -30.20 19.32 16.16
N HIS A 156 -28.97 18.83 16.21
CA HIS A 156 -27.76 19.69 16.23
C HIS A 156 -26.93 19.65 14.96
N ASN A 157 -27.02 18.57 14.18
CA ASN A 157 -26.38 18.47 12.88
C ASN A 157 -27.44 18.41 11.77
N SER A 158 -27.20 19.13 10.67
CA SER A 158 -28.09 19.15 9.51
C SER A 158 -27.90 17.93 8.59
N ASP A 159 -26.77 17.21 8.73
CA ASP A 159 -26.57 15.97 7.99
C ASP A 159 -27.41 14.84 8.59
N THR A 160 -28.58 14.66 8.00
CA THR A 160 -29.56 13.63 8.36
C THR A 160 -29.81 12.68 7.19
N ARG A 161 -28.93 12.68 6.18
CA ARG A 161 -29.20 12.05 4.88
C ARG A 161 -29.41 10.54 4.99
N ASN A 162 -28.58 9.85 5.77
CA ASN A 162 -28.65 8.42 6.06
C ASN A 162 -28.57 8.24 7.57
N ASP A 163 -29.35 7.34 8.17
CA ASP A 163 -29.35 7.21 9.62
C ASP A 163 -29.39 5.78 10.15
N ALA A 164 -30.18 4.90 9.55
CA ALA A 164 -30.04 3.45 9.65
C ALA A 164 -29.25 2.89 8.46
N ALA A 165 -28.38 1.90 8.72
CA ALA A 165 -27.51 1.32 7.69
C ALA A 165 -27.41 -0.21 7.79
N GLY A 166 -26.36 -0.78 8.37
CA GLY A 166 -26.17 -2.24 8.39
C GLY A 166 -27.37 -2.99 8.96
N VAL A 167 -27.69 -4.16 8.40
CA VAL A 167 -28.77 -5.04 8.85
C VAL A 167 -28.33 -6.50 8.78
N ALA A 168 -28.51 -7.23 9.88
CA ALA A 168 -28.17 -8.66 10.00
C ALA A 168 -29.19 -9.38 10.89
N MET A 169 -29.18 -10.71 10.87
CA MET A 169 -30.06 -11.52 11.71
C MET A 169 -29.27 -12.68 12.32
N ASP A 170 -29.48 -12.93 13.62
CA ASP A 170 -28.88 -14.09 14.29
C ASP A 170 -29.70 -15.37 14.04
N ALA A 171 -29.18 -16.52 14.49
CA ALA A 171 -29.83 -17.82 14.32
C ALA A 171 -31.18 -17.94 15.07
N ASP A 172 -31.41 -17.10 16.08
CA ASP A 172 -32.65 -17.06 16.87
C ASP A 172 -33.71 -16.14 16.24
N GLY A 173 -33.40 -15.51 15.10
CA GLY A 173 -34.29 -14.60 14.39
C GLY A 173 -34.33 -13.18 14.95
N ASN A 174 -33.39 -12.81 15.82
CA ASN A 174 -33.27 -11.43 16.28
C ASN A 174 -32.60 -10.58 15.19
N LEU A 175 -33.14 -9.40 14.96
CA LEU A 175 -32.65 -8.47 13.96
C LEU A 175 -31.64 -7.50 14.58
N TYR A 176 -30.51 -7.29 13.91
CA TYR A 176 -29.48 -6.34 14.30
C TYR A 176 -29.40 -5.24 13.25
N PHE A 177 -29.28 -3.99 13.68
CA PHE A 177 -29.07 -2.88 12.77
C PHE A 177 -28.26 -1.75 13.41
N SER A 178 -27.56 -0.97 12.59
CA SER A 178 -26.80 0.18 13.08
C SER A 178 -27.58 1.49 12.95
N LEU A 179 -27.34 2.41 13.88
CA LEU A 179 -27.68 3.82 13.73
C LEU A 179 -26.40 4.66 13.78
N GLY A 180 -26.15 5.43 12.72
CA GLY A 180 -24.96 6.27 12.59
C GLY A 180 -24.86 7.35 13.68
N CYS A 181 -23.63 7.75 13.99
CA CYS A 181 -23.31 8.87 14.87
C CYS A 181 -23.53 10.19 14.10
N MET A 182 -24.56 10.94 14.48
CA MET A 182 -24.90 12.21 13.82
C MET A 182 -24.24 13.43 14.47
N SER A 183 -23.74 13.29 15.69
CA SER A 183 -23.18 14.37 16.51
C SER A 183 -21.81 14.01 17.07
N TYR A 184 -20.82 13.92 16.19
CA TYR A 184 -19.44 13.55 16.57
C TYR A 184 -18.76 14.58 17.49
N ASN A 185 -19.20 15.84 17.50
CA ASN A 185 -18.62 16.88 18.35
C ASN A 185 -19.27 17.01 19.75
N LYS A 186 -20.41 16.35 20.04
CA LYS A 186 -21.15 16.52 21.32
C LYS A 186 -20.31 16.19 22.55
N ALA A 187 -19.37 15.25 22.42
CA ALA A 187 -18.45 14.92 23.51
C ALA A 187 -17.59 16.11 23.98
N TRP A 188 -17.43 17.11 23.12
CA TRP A 188 -16.56 18.27 23.34
C TRP A 188 -17.34 19.59 23.47
N LEU A 189 -18.65 19.59 23.22
CA LEU A 189 -19.48 20.75 23.44
C LEU A 189 -19.81 20.84 24.93
N LEU A 190 -19.15 21.76 25.63
CA LEU A 190 -19.44 22.03 27.03
C LEU A 190 -20.68 22.91 27.17
N ASP A 191 -21.55 22.58 28.12
CA ASP A 191 -22.60 23.49 28.54
C ASP A 191 -22.04 24.69 29.33
N LYS A 192 -22.91 25.62 29.71
CA LYS A 192 -22.55 26.82 30.50
C LYS A 192 -21.90 26.53 31.87
N ASN A 193 -21.97 25.29 32.34
CA ASN A 193 -21.39 24.83 33.61
C ASN A 193 -20.11 24.00 33.39
N GLY A 194 -19.62 23.88 32.15
CA GLY A 194 -18.44 23.09 31.81
C GLY A 194 -18.71 21.58 31.72
N LYS A 195 -19.96 21.13 31.54
CA LYS A 195 -20.28 19.70 31.40
C LYS A 195 -20.36 19.30 29.93
N SER A 196 -19.70 18.21 29.55
CA SER A 196 -19.83 17.61 28.21
C SER A 196 -21.27 17.18 27.91
N GLN A 197 -21.67 17.36 26.64
CA GLN A 197 -22.97 16.99 26.11
C GLN A 197 -22.99 15.55 25.54
N TYR A 198 -21.99 14.72 25.83
CA TYR A 198 -22.01 13.30 25.47
C TYR A 198 -23.13 12.55 26.20
N ASP A 199 -23.96 11.81 25.45
CA ASP A 199 -25.04 11.00 25.99
C ASP A 199 -24.80 9.51 25.74
N LYS A 200 -24.39 8.79 26.79
CA LYS A 200 -24.19 7.33 26.78
C LYS A 200 -25.46 6.53 26.54
N THR A 201 -26.64 7.14 26.70
CA THR A 201 -27.94 6.49 26.53
C THR A 201 -28.54 6.69 25.14
N SER A 202 -27.84 7.44 24.29
CA SER A 202 -28.22 7.68 22.90
C SER A 202 -28.21 6.38 22.09
N GLU A 203 -29.23 6.18 21.26
CA GLU A 203 -29.25 5.12 20.25
C GLU A 203 -28.39 5.48 19.02
N ARG A 204 -27.83 6.70 18.92
CA ARG A 204 -26.95 7.10 17.80
C ARG A 204 -25.51 6.68 18.05
N GLY A 205 -24.82 6.23 16.99
CA GLY A 205 -23.47 5.68 17.09
C GLY A 205 -23.47 4.30 17.76
N THR A 206 -24.50 3.49 17.46
CA THR A 206 -24.73 2.20 18.11
C THR A 206 -25.12 1.11 17.12
N ILE A 207 -24.96 -0.14 17.56
CA ILE A 207 -25.66 -1.29 16.99
C ILE A 207 -26.78 -1.67 17.96
N LEU A 208 -27.98 -1.86 17.42
CA LEU A 208 -29.20 -2.20 18.15
C LEU A 208 -29.64 -3.62 17.81
N LYS A 209 -30.23 -4.30 18.79
CA LYS A 209 -30.90 -5.61 18.63
C LYS A 209 -32.40 -5.42 18.79
N VAL A 210 -33.18 -6.03 17.90
CA VAL A 210 -34.62 -6.19 17.99
C VAL A 210 -34.92 -7.66 18.20
N SER A 211 -35.69 -7.99 19.23
CA SER A 211 -36.06 -9.38 19.50
C SER A 211 -36.85 -9.99 18.35
N ALA A 212 -36.78 -11.32 18.18
CA ALA A 212 -37.51 -12.01 17.10
C ALA A 212 -39.03 -11.76 17.12
N ASP A 213 -39.63 -11.55 18.29
CA ASP A 213 -41.05 -11.17 18.42
C ASP A 213 -41.33 -9.67 18.19
N ARG A 214 -40.28 -8.89 17.89
CA ARG A 214 -40.28 -7.46 17.57
C ARG A 214 -40.77 -6.54 18.69
N LYS A 215 -40.81 -7.02 19.93
CA LYS A 215 -41.32 -6.26 21.08
C LYS A 215 -40.26 -5.51 21.86
N ARG A 216 -38.99 -5.90 21.76
CA ARG A 216 -37.89 -5.30 22.50
C ARG A 216 -36.81 -4.81 21.56
N ARG A 217 -36.36 -3.58 21.77
CA ARG A 217 -35.16 -3.00 21.16
C ARG A 217 -34.16 -2.66 22.26
N GLU A 218 -32.90 -3.03 22.08
CA GLU A 218 -31.83 -2.76 23.05
C GLU A 218 -30.50 -2.43 22.36
N ILE A 219 -29.67 -1.61 23.01
CA ILE A 219 -28.32 -1.25 22.54
C ILE A 219 -27.38 -2.42 22.80
N VAL A 220 -26.69 -2.87 21.75
CA VAL A 220 -25.70 -3.96 21.82
C VAL A 220 -24.30 -3.40 22.02
N ALA A 221 -23.94 -2.37 21.26
CA ALA A 221 -22.62 -1.74 21.27
C ALA A 221 -22.74 -0.24 21.06
N THR A 222 -21.83 0.53 21.64
CA THR A 222 -21.76 2.00 21.53
C THR A 222 -20.39 2.42 21.01
N GLY A 223 -20.18 3.71 20.77
CA GLY A 223 -18.86 4.18 20.36
C GLY A 223 -18.54 3.94 18.89
N LEU A 224 -19.56 3.87 18.02
CA LEU A 224 -19.42 3.57 16.59
C LEU A 224 -19.68 4.82 15.76
N ARG A 225 -19.03 4.96 14.60
CA ARG A 225 -19.22 6.14 13.73
C ARG A 225 -20.35 5.91 12.74
N PHE A 226 -20.12 5.10 11.74
CA PHE A 226 -21.03 4.91 10.62
C PHE A 226 -20.86 3.49 10.10
N VAL A 227 -21.53 2.56 10.78
CA VAL A 227 -21.49 1.13 10.46
C VAL A 227 -22.37 0.84 9.26
N ILE A 228 -21.77 0.43 8.14
CA ILE A 228 -22.47 0.13 6.89
C ILE A 228 -22.80 -1.35 6.77
N GLY A 229 -21.82 -2.23 6.95
CA GLY A 229 -21.97 -3.67 6.83
C GLY A 229 -22.14 -4.34 8.18
N LEU A 230 -22.99 -5.37 8.24
CA LEU A 230 -23.15 -6.27 9.38
C LEU A 230 -23.33 -7.71 8.86
N ASP A 231 -22.62 -8.67 9.44
CA ASP A 231 -22.82 -10.10 9.17
C ASP A 231 -22.39 -10.92 10.39
N PHE A 232 -22.99 -12.10 10.54
CA PHE A 232 -22.56 -13.10 11.50
C PHE A 232 -21.69 -14.14 10.79
N ASN A 233 -20.58 -14.53 11.41
CA ASN A 233 -19.80 -15.65 10.91
C ASN A 233 -20.41 -17.00 11.35
N LYS A 234 -19.82 -18.11 10.89
CA LYS A 234 -20.24 -19.48 11.24
C LYS A 234 -20.16 -19.81 12.73
N HIS A 235 -19.42 -19.01 13.51
CA HIS A 235 -19.32 -19.17 14.96
C HIS A 235 -20.42 -18.43 15.74
N GLY A 236 -21.27 -17.67 15.05
CA GLY A 236 -22.30 -16.84 15.67
C GLY A 236 -21.78 -15.52 16.24
N ASP A 237 -20.56 -15.11 15.86
CA ASP A 237 -19.98 -13.83 16.27
C ASP A 237 -20.39 -12.73 15.27
N LEU A 238 -20.85 -11.58 15.78
CA LEU A 238 -21.26 -10.42 14.97
C LEU A 238 -20.05 -9.58 14.58
N PHE A 239 -19.96 -9.18 13.31
CA PHE A 239 -18.95 -8.25 12.83
C PHE A 239 -19.58 -7.04 12.15
N ALA A 240 -18.82 -5.95 12.10
CA ALA A 240 -19.23 -4.70 11.48
C ALA A 240 -18.07 -4.06 10.72
N THR A 241 -18.36 -3.46 9.57
CA THR A 241 -17.49 -2.43 8.98
C THR A 241 -17.87 -1.08 9.55
N ASP A 242 -16.91 -0.33 10.08
CA ASP A 242 -17.11 1.04 10.58
C ASP A 242 -16.22 2.00 9.79
N GLN A 243 -16.81 3.11 9.33
CA GLN A 243 -16.06 4.10 8.57
C GLN A 243 -15.21 4.97 9.49
N GLU A 244 -14.02 5.36 9.03
CA GLU A 244 -13.08 6.22 9.76
C GLU A 244 -13.72 7.57 10.19
N GLY A 245 -13.16 8.29 11.16
CA GLY A 245 -13.60 9.65 11.46
C GLY A 245 -12.80 10.38 12.52
N ASP A 246 -13.05 11.69 12.67
CA ASP A 246 -12.25 12.57 13.54
C ASP A 246 -10.75 12.57 13.21
N THR A 247 -10.37 12.32 11.94
CA THR A 247 -8.98 12.23 11.45
C THR A 247 -8.11 13.48 11.73
N TRP A 248 -8.75 14.58 12.07
CA TRP A 248 -8.19 15.90 12.42
C TRP A 248 -7.97 16.13 13.93
N PHE A 249 -8.45 15.23 14.80
CA PHE A 249 -8.21 15.31 16.25
C PHE A 249 -7.04 14.42 16.67
N PRO A 250 -6.17 14.86 17.59
CA PRO A 250 -5.24 13.97 18.27
C PRO A 250 -6.01 12.83 18.96
N GLY A 251 -5.74 11.60 18.52
CA GLY A 251 -6.46 10.42 18.98
C GLY A 251 -7.72 10.05 18.19
N GLY A 252 -8.07 10.73 17.10
CA GLY A 252 -9.22 10.34 16.27
C GLY A 252 -9.17 8.90 15.74
N ASN A 253 -10.18 8.49 14.98
CA ASN A 253 -10.14 7.23 14.24
C ASN A 253 -9.60 7.46 12.82
N PRO A 254 -8.30 7.28 12.56
CA PRO A 254 -7.73 7.56 11.27
C PRO A 254 -8.04 6.48 10.24
N ARG A 255 -8.54 5.29 10.59
CA ARG A 255 -8.72 4.22 9.61
C ARG A 255 -10.14 3.67 9.63
N ASP A 256 -10.54 3.12 8.49
CA ASP A 256 -11.74 2.32 8.39
C ASP A 256 -11.48 0.94 9.00
N GLU A 257 -12.50 0.29 9.55
CA GLU A 257 -12.29 -0.85 10.44
C GLU A 257 -13.18 -2.03 10.11
N LEU A 258 -12.66 -3.24 10.36
CA LEU A 258 -13.46 -4.43 10.59
C LEU A 258 -13.47 -4.74 12.10
N LEU A 259 -14.65 -4.63 12.72
CA LEU A 259 -14.86 -4.78 14.15
C LEU A 259 -15.49 -6.14 14.47
N GLN A 260 -15.01 -6.81 15.53
CA GLN A 260 -15.79 -7.85 16.22
C GLN A 260 -16.72 -7.14 17.21
N ILE A 261 -18.03 -7.34 17.08
CA ILE A 261 -19.02 -6.69 17.94
C ILE A 261 -19.35 -7.57 19.15
N ILE A 262 -18.84 -7.15 20.31
CA ILE A 262 -19.10 -7.75 21.61
C ILE A 262 -20.10 -6.88 22.38
N SER A 263 -21.10 -7.51 22.99
CA SER A 263 -22.17 -6.83 23.72
C SER A 263 -21.62 -6.01 24.90
N ASN A 264 -22.20 -4.82 25.10
CA ASN A 264 -21.86 -3.82 26.12
C ASN A 264 -20.46 -3.21 26.00
N ARG A 265 -19.80 -3.37 24.85
CA ARG A 265 -18.51 -2.74 24.57
C ARG A 265 -18.66 -1.37 23.88
N HIS A 266 -17.61 -0.57 23.98
CA HIS A 266 -17.53 0.78 23.41
C HIS A 266 -16.39 0.82 22.40
N TYR A 267 -16.65 1.27 21.18
CA TYR A 267 -15.65 1.24 20.11
C TYR A 267 -14.93 2.58 19.94
N GLY A 268 -15.08 3.60 20.79
CA GLY A 268 -14.20 4.78 20.78
C GLY A 268 -14.60 5.97 19.90
N PHE A 269 -15.73 5.93 19.19
CA PHE A 269 -16.24 7.04 18.38
C PHE A 269 -17.53 7.71 18.93
N PRO A 270 -17.65 9.06 18.94
CA PRO A 270 -16.56 10.01 18.72
C PRO A 270 -15.50 9.85 19.79
N PHE A 271 -14.34 10.45 19.56
CA PHE A 271 -13.20 10.30 20.43
C PHE A 271 -13.54 10.34 21.93
N ARG A 272 -13.09 9.34 22.68
CA ARG A 272 -13.34 9.23 24.12
C ARG A 272 -12.80 10.46 24.87
N HIS A 273 -13.67 11.18 25.55
CA HIS A 273 -13.25 12.31 26.38
C HIS A 273 -12.56 11.81 27.67
N PRO A 274 -11.27 12.11 27.91
CA PRO A 274 -10.54 11.56 29.05
C PRO A 274 -11.10 12.01 30.42
N GLU A 275 -11.61 13.25 30.52
CA GLU A 275 -12.21 13.77 31.77
C GLU A 275 -13.62 13.24 32.07
N TYR A 276 -14.50 13.18 31.06
CA TYR A 276 -15.92 12.85 31.26
C TYR A 276 -16.25 11.37 31.04
N LEU A 277 -15.36 10.62 30.35
CA LEU A 277 -15.48 9.18 30.11
C LEU A 277 -14.26 8.39 30.67
N PRO A 278 -13.70 8.71 31.84
CA PRO A 278 -12.39 8.21 32.27
C PRO A 278 -12.34 6.68 32.43
N THR A 279 -13.48 6.05 32.67
CA THR A 279 -13.62 4.60 32.89
C THR A 279 -14.03 3.81 31.65
N VAL A 280 -14.31 4.47 30.52
CA VAL A 280 -14.64 3.79 29.27
C VAL A 280 -13.34 3.30 28.62
N VAL A 281 -13.35 2.06 28.13
CA VAL A 281 -12.25 1.43 27.41
C VAL A 281 -12.72 1.25 25.97
N ASP A 282 -11.89 1.67 25.02
CA ASP A 282 -12.20 1.58 23.60
C ASP A 282 -11.73 0.22 23.07
N ASP A 283 -12.64 -0.53 22.45
CA ASP A 283 -12.33 -1.77 21.79
C ASP A 283 -11.65 -1.51 20.43
N PRO A 284 -10.49 -2.14 20.18
CA PRO A 284 -9.77 -1.99 18.92
C PRO A 284 -10.45 -2.77 17.80
N ALA A 285 -10.17 -2.38 16.57
CA ALA A 285 -10.52 -3.17 15.41
C ALA A 285 -9.75 -4.50 15.36
N VAL A 286 -10.34 -5.47 14.64
CA VAL A 286 -9.64 -6.69 14.25
C VAL A 286 -8.70 -6.41 13.09
N VAL A 287 -9.10 -5.52 12.17
CA VAL A 287 -8.28 -5.00 11.07
C VAL A 287 -8.58 -3.52 10.87
N ASP A 288 -7.53 -2.71 10.84
CA ASP A 288 -7.56 -1.33 10.37
C ASP A 288 -7.14 -1.27 8.90
N PHE A 289 -8.04 -0.84 8.03
CA PHE A 289 -7.77 -0.81 6.59
C PHE A 289 -6.84 0.35 6.23
N SER A 290 -5.77 -0.01 5.53
CA SER A 290 -4.77 0.90 4.99
C SER A 290 -4.66 0.73 3.48
N PRO A 291 -4.32 1.79 2.72
CA PRO A 291 -4.06 3.16 3.18
C PRO A 291 -5.32 3.90 3.66
N GLN A 292 -5.19 5.08 4.26
CA GLN A 292 -6.29 5.82 4.91
C GLN A 292 -7.40 6.24 3.91
N HIS A 293 -8.60 6.57 4.40
CA HIS A 293 -9.75 6.98 3.58
C HIS A 293 -10.29 5.91 2.62
N GLN A 294 -10.55 4.70 3.11
CA GLN A 294 -11.19 3.65 2.33
C GLN A 294 -12.70 3.82 2.25
N SER A 295 -13.34 4.37 3.30
CA SER A 295 -14.79 4.35 3.49
C SER A 295 -15.33 2.93 3.36
N THR A 296 -15.02 2.06 4.33
CA THR A 296 -15.50 0.68 4.25
C THR A 296 -17.03 0.64 4.26
N CYS A 297 -17.58 -0.16 3.35
CA CYS A 297 -19.03 -0.27 3.15
C CYS A 297 -19.49 -1.71 3.41
N GLY A 298 -20.14 -2.37 2.45
CA GLY A 298 -20.64 -3.72 2.60
C GLY A 298 -19.53 -4.77 2.76
N PHE A 299 -19.87 -5.85 3.45
CA PHE A 299 -19.02 -7.04 3.52
C PHE A 299 -19.86 -8.31 3.71
N ARG A 300 -19.27 -9.47 3.39
CA ARG A 300 -19.85 -10.80 3.67
C ARG A 300 -18.78 -11.80 4.09
N PHE A 301 -19.13 -12.73 4.98
CA PHE A 301 -18.29 -13.89 5.25
C PHE A 301 -18.34 -14.91 4.11
N ASN A 302 -17.15 -15.28 3.63
CA ASN A 302 -16.92 -16.27 2.58
C ASN A 302 -17.02 -17.70 3.13
N GLU A 303 -18.21 -18.11 3.54
CA GLU A 303 -18.43 -19.38 4.21
C GLU A 303 -19.44 -20.24 3.45
N LEU A 304 -19.31 -21.55 3.60
CA LEU A 304 -20.34 -22.46 3.13
C LEU A 304 -21.64 -22.18 3.89
N ARG A 305 -22.70 -21.84 3.17
CA ARG A 305 -24.05 -21.69 3.73
C ARG A 305 -25.03 -22.55 2.96
N LYS A 306 -26.22 -22.80 3.53
CA LYS A 306 -27.24 -23.69 2.93
C LYS A 306 -27.59 -23.32 1.46
N HIS A 307 -27.54 -22.04 1.12
CA HIS A 307 -27.93 -21.50 -0.19
C HIS A 307 -26.76 -21.09 -1.09
N ARG A 308 -25.50 -21.24 -0.66
CA ARG A 308 -24.33 -20.80 -1.44
C ARG A 308 -23.03 -21.52 -1.07
N LYS A 309 -22.13 -21.63 -2.05
CA LYS A 309 -20.75 -22.11 -1.87
C LYS A 309 -19.80 -20.95 -1.51
N PRO A 310 -18.65 -21.22 -0.88
CA PRO A 310 -17.57 -20.23 -0.78
C PRO A 310 -17.00 -19.84 -2.16
N PHE A 311 -16.56 -18.60 -2.26
CA PHE A 311 -15.74 -18.05 -3.34
C PHE A 311 -14.26 -18.45 -3.19
N GLY A 312 -13.57 -18.63 -4.31
CA GLY A 312 -12.11 -18.80 -4.29
C GLY A 312 -11.63 -20.23 -4.00
N PRO A 313 -10.30 -20.41 -3.83
CA PRO A 313 -9.72 -21.67 -3.34
C PRO A 313 -10.19 -21.98 -1.91
N SER A 314 -10.10 -23.25 -1.50
CA SER A 314 -10.60 -23.71 -0.20
C SER A 314 -9.99 -22.98 1.01
N HIS A 315 -8.74 -22.51 0.91
CA HIS A 315 -8.09 -21.75 1.98
C HIS A 315 -8.58 -20.29 2.11
N TRP A 316 -9.53 -19.85 1.26
CA TRP A 316 -10.24 -18.58 1.44
C TRP A 316 -11.56 -18.73 2.19
N GLU A 317 -12.01 -19.95 2.46
CA GLU A 317 -13.22 -20.19 3.25
C GLU A 317 -13.06 -19.63 4.66
N GLY A 318 -14.06 -18.87 5.13
CA GLY A 318 -14.06 -18.16 6.40
C GLY A 318 -13.55 -16.71 6.33
N ASN A 319 -12.92 -16.29 5.23
CA ASN A 319 -12.45 -14.92 5.07
C ASN A 319 -13.64 -13.94 4.99
N ALA A 320 -13.49 -12.73 5.50
CA ALA A 320 -14.43 -11.64 5.19
C ALA A 320 -14.05 -10.99 3.85
N ILE A 321 -15.02 -10.73 2.98
CA ILE A 321 -14.84 -9.95 1.74
C ILE A 321 -15.42 -8.56 1.96
N VAL A 322 -14.59 -7.52 1.89
CA VAL A 322 -14.93 -6.15 2.33
C VAL A 322 -14.70 -5.15 1.20
N THR A 323 -15.67 -4.26 0.97
CA THR A 323 -15.58 -3.19 -0.04
C THR A 323 -14.97 -1.91 0.55
N GLY A 324 -13.94 -1.35 -0.09
CA GLY A 324 -13.39 -0.02 0.17
C GLY A 324 -13.89 0.99 -0.88
N PHE A 325 -14.93 1.74 -0.52
CA PHE A 325 -15.69 2.59 -1.44
C PHE A 325 -14.85 3.72 -2.04
N SER A 326 -14.20 4.54 -1.21
CA SER A 326 -13.59 5.80 -1.64
C SER A 326 -12.30 5.65 -2.43
N ARG A 327 -11.70 4.46 -2.45
CA ARG A 327 -10.45 4.18 -3.18
C ARG A 327 -10.55 3.02 -4.15
N GLY A 328 -11.75 2.48 -4.36
CA GLY A 328 -11.98 1.45 -5.37
C GLY A 328 -11.34 0.11 -5.04
N LYS A 329 -11.31 -0.30 -3.76
CA LYS A 329 -10.59 -1.50 -3.31
C LYS A 329 -11.55 -2.62 -2.90
N LEU A 330 -11.17 -3.86 -3.19
CA LEU A 330 -11.86 -5.04 -2.67
C LEU A 330 -10.86 -5.92 -1.91
N TRP A 331 -11.19 -6.16 -0.65
CA TRP A 331 -10.32 -6.82 0.32
C TRP A 331 -10.87 -8.19 0.66
N ARG A 332 -9.96 -9.17 0.82
CA ARG A 332 -10.22 -10.36 1.61
C ARG A 332 -9.51 -10.21 2.96
N VAL A 333 -10.15 -10.66 4.02
CA VAL A 333 -9.58 -10.66 5.37
C VAL A 333 -9.58 -12.10 5.88
N PRO A 334 -8.45 -12.83 5.78
CA PRO A 334 -8.25 -14.03 6.56
C PRO A 334 -8.40 -13.72 8.04
N LEU A 335 -9.22 -14.51 8.71
CA LEU A 335 -9.70 -14.22 10.05
C LEU A 335 -9.52 -15.45 10.93
N ALA A 336 -8.54 -15.41 11.82
CA ALA A 336 -8.23 -16.49 12.75
C ALA A 336 -8.91 -16.22 14.09
N LYS A 337 -9.72 -17.16 14.57
CA LYS A 337 -10.31 -17.12 15.92
C LYS A 337 -9.27 -17.56 16.94
N SER A 338 -8.89 -16.70 17.88
CA SER A 338 -8.06 -17.09 19.02
C SER A 338 -8.91 -17.23 20.28
N ARG A 339 -8.31 -17.68 21.38
CA ARG A 339 -8.98 -17.74 22.69
C ARG A 339 -9.55 -16.39 23.14
N ALA A 340 -8.87 -15.29 22.80
CA ALA A 340 -9.17 -13.95 23.30
C ALA A 340 -9.91 -13.05 22.29
N GLY A 341 -10.25 -13.56 21.09
CA GLY A 341 -10.92 -12.78 20.06
C GLY A 341 -10.54 -13.25 18.66
N TYR A 342 -10.15 -12.31 17.80
CA TYR A 342 -9.74 -12.59 16.42
C TYR A 342 -8.47 -11.85 16.05
N VAL A 343 -7.68 -12.47 15.17
CA VAL A 343 -6.55 -11.85 14.48
C VAL A 343 -6.83 -11.90 12.99
N GLY A 344 -6.77 -10.73 12.33
CA GLY A 344 -7.04 -10.60 10.89
C GLY A 344 -5.88 -9.95 10.14
N LYS A 345 -5.88 -10.10 8.82
CA LYS A 345 -4.96 -9.41 7.92
C LYS A 345 -5.70 -8.90 6.69
N GLN A 346 -5.54 -7.63 6.32
CA GLN A 346 -6.04 -7.15 5.03
C GLN A 346 -5.25 -7.76 3.87
N VAL A 347 -5.93 -8.15 2.80
CA VAL A 347 -5.31 -8.55 1.53
C VAL A 347 -6.15 -8.03 0.37
N GLN A 348 -5.63 -7.10 -0.42
CA GLN A 348 -6.34 -6.63 -1.61
C GLN A 348 -6.25 -7.70 -2.71
N PHE A 349 -7.35 -7.96 -3.41
CA PHE A 349 -7.34 -8.92 -4.52
C PHE A 349 -8.00 -8.39 -5.80
N ALA A 350 -8.67 -7.23 -5.73
CA ALA A 350 -9.15 -6.51 -6.91
C ALA A 350 -9.14 -4.98 -6.69
N ALA A 351 -9.03 -4.24 -7.79
CA ALA A 351 -9.10 -2.78 -7.85
C ALA A 351 -10.13 -2.31 -8.90
N PHE A 352 -10.77 -1.17 -8.66
CA PHE A 352 -11.86 -0.61 -9.45
C PHE A 352 -11.67 0.90 -9.65
N GLU A 353 -11.88 1.39 -10.87
CA GLU A 353 -12.11 2.82 -11.17
C GLU A 353 -13.59 3.17 -10.98
N SER A 354 -14.16 2.66 -9.90
CA SER A 354 -15.53 2.91 -9.44
C SER A 354 -15.51 2.78 -7.92
N LEU A 355 -16.64 3.02 -7.25
CA LEU A 355 -16.71 3.05 -5.79
C LEU A 355 -17.49 1.83 -5.26
N PRO A 356 -16.84 0.70 -4.89
CA PRO A 356 -17.51 -0.49 -4.39
C PRO A 356 -18.37 -0.21 -3.15
N THR A 357 -19.66 -0.52 -3.21
CA THR A 357 -20.65 -0.26 -2.16
C THR A 357 -21.00 -1.49 -1.34
N ASP A 358 -21.21 -2.64 -1.98
CA ASP A 358 -21.58 -3.89 -1.32
C ASP A 358 -21.13 -5.09 -2.14
N VAL A 359 -21.14 -6.25 -1.51
CA VAL A 359 -20.76 -7.53 -2.11
C VAL A 359 -21.74 -8.63 -1.69
N ALA A 360 -22.17 -9.42 -2.66
CA ALA A 360 -22.91 -10.66 -2.43
C ALA A 360 -22.14 -11.86 -2.97
N ILE A 361 -22.36 -13.02 -2.37
CA ILE A 361 -21.79 -14.30 -2.85
C ILE A 361 -22.93 -15.10 -3.48
N ALA A 362 -22.81 -15.35 -4.78
CA ALA A 362 -23.79 -16.11 -5.55
C ALA A 362 -23.89 -17.56 -5.09
N PRO A 363 -25.00 -18.26 -5.37
CA PRO A 363 -25.13 -19.69 -5.08
C PRO A 363 -24.00 -20.54 -5.67
N SER A 364 -23.45 -20.13 -6.83
CA SER A 364 -22.28 -20.76 -7.47
C SER A 364 -20.98 -20.61 -6.68
N GLY A 365 -20.89 -19.58 -5.84
CA GLY A 365 -19.68 -19.13 -5.16
C GLY A 365 -19.04 -17.89 -5.79
N ASP A 366 -19.48 -17.43 -6.98
CA ASP A 366 -18.97 -16.20 -7.58
C ASP A 366 -19.32 -14.96 -6.74
N LEU A 367 -18.53 -13.90 -6.83
CA LEU A 367 -18.88 -12.62 -6.20
C LEU A 367 -19.67 -11.74 -7.14
N LEU A 368 -20.60 -10.99 -6.57
CA LEU A 368 -21.21 -9.84 -7.21
C LEU A 368 -20.88 -8.60 -6.40
N VAL A 369 -20.31 -7.58 -7.05
CA VAL A 369 -19.90 -6.32 -6.44
C VAL A 369 -20.67 -5.18 -7.08
N THR A 370 -21.35 -4.38 -6.26
CA THR A 370 -21.98 -3.13 -6.70
C THR A 370 -21.02 -1.98 -6.51
N CYS A 371 -21.02 -1.03 -7.44
CA CYS A 371 -20.19 0.16 -7.37
C CYS A 371 -21.00 1.41 -7.75
N HIS A 372 -20.76 2.51 -7.05
CA HIS A 372 -21.19 3.83 -7.51
C HIS A 372 -20.26 4.37 -8.59
N GLY A 373 -20.84 5.13 -9.52
CA GLY A 373 -20.09 6.03 -10.39
C GLY A 373 -19.84 7.40 -9.73
N GLY A 374 -18.74 8.05 -10.10
CA GLY A 374 -18.44 9.43 -9.70
C GLY A 374 -17.13 9.60 -8.94
N LYS A 375 -17.00 10.75 -8.27
CA LYS A 375 -15.85 11.10 -7.43
C LYS A 375 -15.94 10.42 -6.05
N PRO A 376 -14.81 10.26 -5.32
CA PRO A 376 -14.76 9.67 -3.98
C PRO A 376 -15.77 10.25 -2.96
N ASP A 377 -15.94 9.56 -1.83
CA ASP A 377 -16.81 9.88 -0.68
C ASP A 377 -18.32 9.67 -0.91
N TRP A 378 -18.91 10.35 -1.90
CA TRP A 378 -20.37 10.37 -2.09
C TRP A 378 -20.82 9.90 -3.47
N GLY A 379 -19.88 9.63 -4.38
CA GLY A 379 -20.19 9.38 -5.78
C GLY A 379 -20.88 10.58 -6.43
N SER A 380 -21.69 10.31 -7.45
CA SER A 380 -22.49 11.33 -8.17
C SER A 380 -23.98 11.32 -7.81
N GLY A 381 -24.32 10.82 -6.61
CA GLY A 381 -25.69 10.84 -6.07
C GLY A 381 -26.62 9.77 -6.65
N PRO A 382 -27.92 9.78 -6.27
CA PRO A 382 -28.86 8.68 -6.58
C PRO A 382 -29.28 8.59 -8.05
N ALA A 383 -29.08 9.64 -8.84
CA ALA A 383 -29.42 9.66 -10.27
C ALA A 383 -28.25 9.21 -11.17
N ALA A 384 -27.04 9.10 -10.64
CA ALA A 384 -25.89 8.66 -11.41
C ALA A 384 -25.95 7.17 -11.74
N LYS A 385 -25.24 6.77 -12.79
CA LYS A 385 -25.15 5.37 -13.19
C LYS A 385 -24.18 4.61 -12.30
N GLY A 386 -24.66 3.48 -11.79
CA GLY A 386 -23.85 2.52 -11.05
C GLY A 386 -23.22 1.51 -12.00
N HIS A 387 -22.31 0.72 -11.45
CA HIS A 387 -21.65 -0.39 -12.12
C HIS A 387 -21.81 -1.64 -11.28
N LEU A 388 -22.06 -2.78 -11.91
CA LEU A 388 -22.14 -4.07 -11.25
C LEU A 388 -21.13 -5.00 -11.91
N TYR A 389 -20.39 -5.73 -11.09
CA TYR A 389 -19.36 -6.64 -11.55
C TYR A 389 -19.57 -8.03 -10.95
N LYS A 390 -19.45 -9.05 -11.80
CA LYS A 390 -19.30 -10.43 -11.38
C LYS A 390 -17.82 -10.78 -11.35
N ILE A 391 -17.38 -11.44 -10.28
CA ILE A 391 -16.01 -11.93 -10.14
C ILE A 391 -16.05 -13.44 -10.01
N SER A 392 -15.37 -14.12 -10.93
CA SER A 392 -15.22 -15.57 -10.97
C SER A 392 -13.75 -15.95 -10.85
N VAL A 393 -13.50 -17.16 -10.34
CA VAL A 393 -12.15 -17.70 -10.12
C VAL A 393 -11.91 -18.95 -10.95
N ASP A 394 -10.82 -18.98 -11.71
CA ASP A 394 -10.28 -20.22 -12.25
C ASP A 394 -9.51 -20.96 -11.15
N ALA A 395 -10.18 -21.94 -10.56
CA ALA A 395 -9.62 -22.79 -9.52
C ALA A 395 -8.44 -23.66 -9.98
N LYS A 396 -7.94 -23.54 -11.22
CA LYS A 396 -6.67 -24.14 -11.67
C LYS A 396 -5.48 -23.19 -11.55
N GLN A 397 -5.66 -21.88 -11.55
CA GLN A 397 -4.56 -20.92 -11.47
C GLN A 397 -3.98 -20.77 -10.05
N PRO A 398 -2.65 -20.70 -9.89
CA PRO A 398 -2.01 -20.60 -8.59
C PRO A 398 -2.40 -19.32 -7.85
N GLN A 399 -2.67 -19.45 -6.55
CA GLN A 399 -3.00 -18.34 -5.66
C GLN A 399 -1.86 -18.10 -4.68
N VAL A 400 -1.54 -16.83 -4.46
CA VAL A 400 -0.59 -16.42 -3.42
C VAL A 400 -1.18 -16.73 -2.05
N VAL A 401 -0.44 -17.48 -1.26
CA VAL A 401 -0.79 -17.85 0.12
C VAL A 401 -0.20 -16.83 1.10
N ALA A 402 1.11 -16.66 1.05
CA ALA A 402 1.86 -15.79 1.96
C ALA A 402 3.13 -15.26 1.29
N ALA A 403 3.58 -14.09 1.72
CA ALA A 403 4.88 -13.53 1.40
C ALA A 403 5.53 -12.93 2.64
N TRP A 404 6.84 -13.11 2.74
CA TRP A 404 7.57 -12.75 3.95
C TRP A 404 9.05 -12.47 3.68
N SER A 405 9.66 -11.68 4.57
CA SER A 405 11.10 -11.53 4.67
C SER A 405 11.65 -12.80 5.32
N ALA A 406 12.41 -13.62 4.58
CA ALA A 406 12.98 -14.88 5.07
C ALA A 406 14.36 -14.69 5.71
N SER A 407 15.05 -13.63 5.30
CA SER A 407 16.29 -13.11 5.88
C SER A 407 16.41 -11.63 5.46
N PRO A 408 17.41 -10.87 5.94
CA PRO A 408 17.58 -9.48 5.49
C PRO A 408 17.75 -9.31 3.98
N LEU A 409 18.12 -10.38 3.27
CA LEU A 409 18.45 -10.36 1.84
C LEU A 409 17.51 -11.25 1.01
N GLU A 410 16.46 -11.81 1.61
CA GLU A 410 15.55 -12.71 0.91
C GLU A 410 14.10 -12.42 1.24
N ILE A 411 13.29 -12.36 0.18
CA ILE A 411 11.83 -12.36 0.25
C ILE A 411 11.35 -13.67 -0.39
N LYS A 412 10.45 -14.38 0.30
CA LYS A 412 9.81 -15.59 -0.22
C LYS A 412 8.33 -15.34 -0.46
N VAL A 413 7.79 -16.00 -1.49
CA VAL A 413 6.36 -16.00 -1.83
C VAL A 413 5.90 -17.43 -2.05
N ALA A 414 4.93 -17.88 -1.26
CA ALA A 414 4.33 -19.20 -1.36
C ALA A 414 3.03 -19.17 -2.16
N PHE A 415 2.85 -20.18 -3.00
CA PHE A 415 1.67 -20.44 -3.80
C PHE A 415 0.99 -21.74 -3.36
N ASP A 416 -0.33 -21.78 -3.48
CA ASP A 416 -1.13 -22.94 -3.08
C ASP A 416 -0.96 -24.15 -4.01
N ARG A 417 -0.35 -23.96 -5.19
CA ARG A 417 -0.09 -25.01 -6.19
C ARG A 417 1.10 -24.63 -7.10
N PRO A 418 1.63 -25.58 -7.90
CA PRO A 418 2.79 -25.36 -8.76
C PRO A 418 2.60 -24.24 -9.79
N ILE A 419 3.58 -23.33 -9.86
CA ILE A 419 3.68 -22.31 -10.91
C ILE A 419 4.57 -22.78 -12.08
N ASP A 420 4.41 -22.22 -13.27
CA ASP A 420 5.34 -22.41 -14.40
C ASP A 420 6.54 -21.46 -14.31
N PRO A 421 7.75 -21.94 -13.97
CA PRO A 421 8.93 -21.10 -13.83
C PRO A 421 9.38 -20.47 -15.17
N THR A 422 8.97 -21.02 -16.31
CA THR A 422 9.37 -20.54 -17.64
C THR A 422 8.64 -19.27 -18.08
N LYS A 423 7.53 -18.95 -17.40
CA LYS A 423 6.72 -17.74 -17.65
C LYS A 423 7.02 -16.60 -16.69
N LEU A 424 7.65 -16.93 -15.55
CA LEU A 424 7.96 -15.98 -14.51
C LEU A 424 8.94 -14.91 -15.02
N GLN A 425 8.62 -13.65 -14.76
CA GLN A 425 9.51 -12.53 -15.09
C GLN A 425 10.16 -11.97 -13.82
N THR A 426 11.15 -11.09 -13.99
CA THR A 426 11.79 -10.40 -12.88
C THR A 426 10.75 -9.61 -12.08
N PRO A 427 10.61 -9.85 -10.77
CA PRO A 427 9.67 -9.12 -9.94
C PRO A 427 10.08 -7.66 -9.78
N GLN A 428 9.09 -6.81 -9.50
CA GLN A 428 9.32 -5.42 -9.09
C GLN A 428 8.95 -5.29 -7.62
N ILE A 429 9.87 -4.74 -6.83
CA ILE A 429 9.64 -4.51 -5.40
C ILE A 429 9.82 -3.03 -5.11
N GLU A 430 8.80 -2.41 -4.54
CA GLU A 430 8.82 -1.03 -4.07
C GLU A 430 8.66 -1.02 -2.54
N MET A 431 9.57 -0.35 -1.85
CA MET A 431 9.56 -0.22 -0.40
C MET A 431 9.14 1.19 0.03
N GLY A 432 8.34 1.29 1.09
CA GLY A 432 7.86 2.55 1.66
C GLY A 432 6.67 2.33 2.59
N ASP A 433 6.42 3.27 3.51
CA ASP A 433 5.40 3.07 4.56
C ASP A 433 3.97 3.01 4.00
N THR A 434 3.78 3.56 2.80
CA THR A 434 2.52 3.52 2.06
C THR A 434 2.56 2.61 0.84
N ALA A 435 3.56 1.73 0.72
CA ALA A 435 3.66 0.78 -0.40
C ALA A 435 2.82 -0.48 -0.12
N TYR A 436 1.66 -0.57 -0.77
CA TYR A 436 0.73 -1.71 -0.68
C TYR A 436 0.53 -2.39 -2.03
N GLU A 437 -0.04 -3.60 -1.99
CA GLU A 437 -0.48 -4.31 -3.19
C GLU A 437 -1.49 -3.50 -3.99
N GLY A 438 -1.36 -3.51 -5.32
CA GLY A 438 -2.33 -2.86 -6.19
C GLY A 438 -2.31 -1.32 -6.18
N ASP A 439 -1.39 -0.67 -5.46
CA ASP A 439 -1.26 0.80 -5.45
C ASP A 439 -1.11 1.42 -6.84
N ARG A 440 -0.40 0.72 -7.74
CA ARG A 440 -0.24 1.12 -9.15
C ARG A 440 -1.55 1.09 -9.96
N HIS A 441 -2.58 0.46 -9.40
CA HIS A 441 -3.93 0.32 -9.95
C HIS A 441 -4.95 1.11 -9.13
N GLU A 442 -4.48 2.04 -8.30
CA GLU A 442 -5.35 2.96 -7.61
C GLU A 442 -5.66 4.18 -8.48
N TRP A 443 -6.86 4.19 -9.06
CA TRP A 443 -7.30 5.25 -9.96
C TRP A 443 -8.05 6.37 -9.24
N ILE A 444 -8.57 6.11 -8.04
CA ILE A 444 -9.40 7.03 -7.28
C ILE A 444 -8.65 7.49 -6.03
N TRP A 445 -8.38 8.78 -5.95
CA TRP A 445 -7.67 9.41 -4.83
C TRP A 445 -8.55 10.48 -4.18
N PRO A 446 -9.03 10.26 -2.94
CA PRO A 446 -9.75 11.27 -2.17
C PRO A 446 -8.93 12.55 -1.98
N GLY A 447 -9.62 13.70 -1.89
CA GLY A 447 -8.98 15.02 -1.87
C GLY A 447 -8.32 15.43 -0.55
N TYR A 448 -8.23 14.54 0.43
CA TYR A 448 -7.78 14.83 1.79
C TYR A 448 -6.26 15.00 1.89
N GLU A 449 -5.81 15.86 2.82
CA GLU A 449 -4.38 16.15 3.01
C GLU A 449 -3.56 14.90 3.37
N VAL A 450 -4.13 13.97 4.14
CA VAL A 450 -3.42 12.72 4.46
C VAL A 450 -3.25 11.83 3.24
N VAL A 451 -4.24 11.74 2.36
CA VAL A 451 -4.13 11.00 1.08
C VAL A 451 -3.08 11.64 0.17
N LYS A 452 -3.01 12.98 0.12
CA LYS A 452 -1.94 13.69 -0.60
C LYS A 452 -0.56 13.36 -0.03
N LYS A 453 -0.43 13.31 1.31
CA LYS A 453 0.81 12.90 1.99
C LYS A 453 1.16 11.44 1.68
N GLU A 454 0.20 10.52 1.71
CA GLU A 454 0.43 9.12 1.38
C GLU A 454 0.90 8.93 -0.07
N LYS A 455 0.32 9.70 -0.99
CA LYS A 455 0.71 9.73 -2.40
C LYS A 455 2.11 10.31 -2.61
N ALA A 456 2.49 11.30 -1.80
CA ALA A 456 3.81 11.92 -1.82
C ALA A 456 4.86 11.19 -0.97
N ALA A 457 4.46 10.17 -0.21
CA ALA A 457 5.33 9.48 0.72
C ALA A 457 6.53 8.84 0.00
N LEU A 458 7.67 8.81 0.69
CA LEU A 458 8.90 8.24 0.15
C LEU A 458 8.69 6.77 -0.24
N ARG A 459 8.97 6.47 -1.51
CA ARG A 459 9.04 5.11 -2.04
C ARG A 459 10.36 4.89 -2.76
N ARG A 460 10.91 3.68 -2.65
CA ARG A 460 12.18 3.31 -3.30
C ARG A 460 12.06 1.92 -3.94
N PRO A 461 12.69 1.69 -5.10
CA PRO A 461 12.81 0.34 -5.63
C PRO A 461 13.77 -0.47 -4.74
N LEU A 462 13.39 -1.71 -4.42
CA LEU A 462 14.28 -2.70 -3.83
C LEU A 462 14.79 -3.63 -4.95
N ASN A 463 16.09 -3.57 -5.22
CA ASN A 463 16.70 -4.34 -6.31
C ASN A 463 16.62 -5.85 -6.03
N VAL A 464 16.27 -6.62 -7.05
CA VAL A 464 16.26 -8.10 -7.01
C VAL A 464 17.46 -8.62 -7.82
N GLY A 465 18.36 -9.33 -7.14
CA GLY A 465 19.58 -9.89 -7.73
C GLY A 465 19.39 -11.26 -8.35
N ALA A 466 18.56 -12.12 -7.75
CA ALA A 466 18.28 -13.47 -8.24
C ALA A 466 16.87 -13.92 -7.90
N VAL A 467 16.34 -14.86 -8.70
CA VAL A 467 15.06 -15.52 -8.49
C VAL A 467 15.28 -17.02 -8.47
N ALA A 468 14.76 -17.71 -7.46
CA ALA A 468 14.77 -19.16 -7.32
C ALA A 468 13.33 -19.67 -7.21
N VAL A 469 13.07 -20.87 -7.71
CA VAL A 469 11.79 -21.58 -7.52
C VAL A 469 12.09 -22.91 -6.85
N SER A 470 11.31 -23.28 -5.83
CA SER A 470 11.44 -24.57 -5.14
C SER A 470 11.18 -25.75 -6.07
N ASP A 471 11.68 -26.95 -5.74
CA ASP A 471 11.53 -28.14 -6.56
C ASP A 471 10.07 -28.54 -6.84
N ASP A 472 9.16 -28.25 -5.90
CA ASP A 472 7.72 -28.48 -6.06
C ASP A 472 7.00 -27.35 -6.83
N HIS A 473 7.74 -26.31 -7.20
CA HIS A 473 7.30 -25.08 -7.85
C HIS A 473 6.24 -24.29 -7.07
N ARG A 474 6.19 -24.42 -5.74
CA ARG A 474 5.20 -23.75 -4.88
C ARG A 474 5.76 -22.60 -4.06
N THR A 475 7.07 -22.36 -4.10
CA THR A 475 7.69 -21.21 -3.43
C THR A 475 8.67 -20.53 -4.36
N VAL A 476 8.57 -19.21 -4.47
CA VAL A 476 9.53 -18.36 -5.18
C VAL A 476 10.35 -17.60 -4.16
N THR A 477 11.67 -17.61 -4.31
CA THR A 477 12.60 -16.86 -3.47
C THR A 477 13.26 -15.76 -4.30
N PHE A 478 13.18 -14.53 -3.82
CA PHE A 478 13.86 -13.36 -4.37
C PHE A 478 15.06 -13.05 -3.49
N THR A 479 16.26 -13.15 -4.05
CA THR A 479 17.45 -12.57 -3.40
C THR A 479 17.45 -11.08 -3.71
N THR A 480 17.30 -10.25 -2.68
CA THR A 480 17.14 -8.81 -2.79
C THR A 480 18.39 -8.08 -2.30
N ALA A 481 18.50 -6.80 -2.63
CA ALA A 481 19.26 -5.88 -1.80
C ALA A 481 18.74 -5.95 -0.35
N GLY A 482 19.56 -5.53 0.60
CA GLY A 482 19.17 -5.57 2.00
C GLY A 482 17.90 -4.77 2.28
N GLN A 483 17.16 -5.15 3.31
CA GLN A 483 15.96 -4.47 3.82
C GLN A 483 16.36 -3.51 4.95
N PRO A 484 16.70 -2.23 4.66
CA PRO A 484 17.43 -1.33 5.56
C PRO A 484 16.62 -0.73 6.72
N TRP A 485 15.30 -0.61 6.64
CA TRP A 485 14.44 -0.22 7.77
C TRP A 485 13.11 -0.97 7.76
N ARG A 486 12.41 -0.92 8.89
CA ARG A 486 11.08 -1.51 9.05
C ARG A 486 10.06 -0.68 8.28
N THR A 487 9.59 -1.21 7.16
CA THR A 487 8.61 -0.60 6.27
C THR A 487 7.81 -1.67 5.53
N ARG A 488 6.95 -1.27 4.59
CA ARG A 488 6.22 -2.20 3.72
C ARG A 488 6.91 -2.36 2.37
N TYR A 489 6.65 -3.50 1.74
CA TYR A 489 7.18 -3.85 0.43
C TYR A 489 6.02 -4.30 -0.46
N ALA A 490 5.68 -3.48 -1.44
CA ALA A 490 4.79 -3.84 -2.53
C ALA A 490 5.57 -4.66 -3.56
N VAL A 491 5.09 -5.87 -3.86
CA VAL A 491 5.73 -6.84 -4.75
C VAL A 491 4.80 -7.14 -5.91
N THR A 492 5.29 -6.92 -7.12
CA THR A 492 4.63 -7.33 -8.36
C THR A 492 5.43 -8.48 -8.97
N ILE A 493 4.77 -9.61 -9.20
CA ILE A 493 5.34 -10.80 -9.84
C ILE A 493 4.66 -10.99 -11.20
N PRO A 494 5.29 -10.61 -12.31
CA PRO A 494 4.68 -10.77 -13.63
C PRO A 494 4.78 -12.22 -14.12
N GLY A 495 3.77 -12.65 -14.88
CA GLY A 495 3.79 -13.93 -15.59
C GLY A 495 3.50 -15.16 -14.73
N VAL A 496 2.71 -15.01 -13.66
CA VAL A 496 2.30 -16.14 -12.81
C VAL A 496 1.19 -16.94 -13.50
N THR A 497 1.40 -18.25 -13.65
CA THR A 497 0.42 -19.21 -14.18
C THR A 497 0.73 -20.63 -13.71
N SER A 498 -0.21 -21.56 -13.84
CA SER A 498 -0.07 -22.96 -13.43
C SER A 498 0.97 -23.73 -14.26
N ALA A 499 1.79 -24.56 -13.61
CA ALA A 499 2.61 -25.54 -14.31
C ALA A 499 1.76 -26.70 -14.85
N GLY A 500 1.65 -26.82 -16.17
CA GLY A 500 1.08 -27.98 -16.85
C GLY A 500 -0.28 -27.76 -17.49
N ASP A 501 -0.27 -27.42 -18.77
CA ASP A 501 -1.07 -28.02 -19.85
C ASP A 501 -0.66 -27.29 -21.14
N ASP A 502 0.02 -27.99 -22.06
CA ASP A 502 0.34 -27.51 -23.44
C ASP A 502 -0.91 -27.11 -24.25
N HIS A 503 -2.10 -27.23 -23.66
CA HIS A 503 -3.41 -26.96 -24.22
C HIS A 503 -4.27 -26.00 -23.39
N SER A 504 -3.82 -25.50 -22.24
CA SER A 504 -4.55 -24.45 -21.53
C SER A 504 -4.12 -23.08 -22.07
N ALA A 505 -5.03 -22.41 -22.78
CA ALA A 505 -4.85 -21.05 -23.26
C ALA A 505 -5.00 -20.01 -22.13
N ALA A 506 -4.68 -20.37 -20.89
CA ALA A 506 -4.76 -19.44 -19.77
C ALA A 506 -3.59 -18.46 -19.88
N GLU A 507 -3.90 -17.19 -20.13
CA GLU A 507 -2.90 -16.14 -20.21
C GLU A 507 -2.28 -15.93 -18.83
N ALA A 508 -0.94 -15.89 -18.77
CA ALA A 508 -0.24 -15.59 -17.55
C ALA A 508 -0.59 -14.19 -17.06
N SER A 509 -0.75 -14.04 -15.75
CA SER A 509 -1.17 -12.78 -15.13
C SER A 509 -0.22 -12.37 -14.02
N ASP A 510 -0.19 -11.08 -13.72
CA ASP A 510 0.60 -10.56 -12.60
C ASP A 510 -0.03 -10.98 -11.26
N ALA A 511 0.82 -11.21 -10.26
CA ALA A 511 0.42 -11.25 -8.86
C ALA A 511 0.95 -9.99 -8.16
N GLU A 512 0.05 -9.21 -7.57
CA GLU A 512 0.32 -8.04 -6.76
C GLU A 512 0.08 -8.40 -5.29
N LEU A 513 1.08 -8.19 -4.43
CA LEU A 513 1.03 -8.53 -3.01
C LEU A 513 1.89 -7.56 -2.21
N SER A 514 1.69 -7.52 -0.88
CA SER A 514 2.60 -6.80 0.00
C SER A 514 3.00 -7.63 1.20
N LEU A 515 4.16 -7.29 1.75
CA LEU A 515 4.63 -7.77 3.04
C LEU A 515 5.22 -6.61 3.85
N ASP A 516 5.44 -6.89 5.11
CA ASP A 516 6.26 -6.11 6.03
C ASP A 516 7.27 -7.05 6.69
N LEU A 517 8.00 -6.55 7.67
CA LEU A 517 8.96 -7.35 8.44
C LEU A 517 8.33 -8.03 9.65
N GLY A 518 7.01 -8.23 9.63
CA GLY A 518 6.26 -8.91 10.67
C GLY A 518 6.51 -10.41 10.71
N GLY A 519 6.34 -11.01 11.89
CA GLY A 519 6.35 -12.46 12.09
C GLY A 519 7.52 -12.97 12.94
N VAL A 520 7.74 -14.28 12.86
CA VAL A 520 8.50 -15.07 13.84
C VAL A 520 9.44 -16.01 13.11
N GLN A 521 10.71 -16.03 13.50
CA GLN A 521 11.64 -17.06 13.05
C GLN A 521 11.36 -18.36 13.80
N ALA A 522 11.29 -19.48 13.08
CA ALA A 522 10.99 -20.78 13.65
C ALA A 522 12.02 -21.83 13.23
N GLU A 523 12.46 -22.63 14.20
CA GLU A 523 13.37 -23.76 14.01
C GLU A 523 12.80 -24.98 14.70
N TRP A 524 12.67 -26.10 13.99
CA TRP A 524 12.26 -27.37 14.58
C TRP A 524 13.39 -28.40 14.46
N THR A 525 13.74 -29.01 15.59
CA THR A 525 14.80 -30.02 15.69
C THR A 525 14.20 -31.33 16.15
N ARG A 526 14.35 -32.40 15.36
CA ARG A 526 13.94 -33.74 15.78
C ARG A 526 14.72 -34.18 17.02
N ARG A 527 14.06 -34.91 17.92
CA ARG A 527 14.73 -35.47 19.10
C ARG A 527 15.91 -36.36 18.69
N GLY A 528 17.11 -35.98 19.12
CA GLY A 528 18.35 -36.71 18.85
C GLY A 528 19.20 -36.10 17.72
N ASP A 529 18.66 -35.17 16.94
CA ASP A 529 19.42 -34.43 15.94
C ASP A 529 20.18 -33.26 16.60
N GLU A 530 21.37 -32.95 16.09
CA GLU A 530 22.19 -31.81 16.57
C GLU A 530 21.86 -30.49 15.85
N ARG A 531 21.18 -30.54 14.71
CA ARG A 531 20.82 -29.38 13.88
C ARG A 531 19.33 -29.34 13.58
N PRO A 532 18.74 -28.16 13.36
CA PRO A 532 17.34 -28.05 12.95
C PRO A 532 17.04 -28.89 11.70
N THR A 533 16.00 -29.71 11.77
CA THR A 533 15.45 -30.46 10.64
C THR A 533 14.63 -29.55 9.72
N TRP A 534 14.11 -28.45 10.27
CA TRP A 534 13.35 -27.43 9.53
C TRP A 534 13.62 -26.05 10.13
N THR A 535 13.76 -25.05 9.26
CA THR A 535 13.88 -23.64 9.61
C THR A 535 13.02 -22.82 8.67
N GLY A 536 12.30 -21.83 9.18
CA GLY A 536 11.45 -20.97 8.37
C GLY A 536 10.90 -19.78 9.12
N TRP A 537 9.87 -19.18 8.55
CA TRP A 537 9.13 -18.03 9.07
C TRP A 537 7.71 -18.45 9.40
N LEU A 538 7.12 -17.85 10.42
CA LEU A 538 5.70 -17.96 10.77
C LEU A 538 5.11 -16.55 10.92
N PRO A 539 3.87 -16.29 10.49
CA PRO A 539 3.25 -14.97 10.65
C PRO A 539 2.95 -14.61 12.10
N HIS A 540 2.89 -15.60 12.99
CA HIS A 540 2.48 -15.45 14.38
C HIS A 540 3.04 -16.60 15.23
N VAL A 541 2.80 -16.58 16.55
CA VAL A 541 3.13 -17.69 17.47
C VAL A 541 1.94 -18.61 17.75
N ASP A 542 0.72 -18.07 17.71
CA ASP A 542 -0.54 -18.81 17.89
C ASP A 542 -0.80 -19.76 16.70
N THR A 543 -1.05 -21.03 16.99
CA THR A 543 -1.17 -22.07 15.96
C THR A 543 -2.35 -21.82 15.02
N ASN A 544 -3.51 -21.38 15.52
CA ASN A 544 -4.66 -21.16 14.65
C ASN A 544 -4.45 -19.95 13.73
N VAL A 545 -3.76 -18.91 14.23
CA VAL A 545 -3.35 -17.76 13.39
C VAL A 545 -2.37 -18.19 12.31
N ILE A 546 -1.37 -19.01 12.66
CA ILE A 546 -0.40 -19.57 11.71
C ILE A 546 -1.13 -20.37 10.63
N GLU A 547 -1.97 -21.32 11.02
CA GLU A 547 -2.69 -22.20 10.10
C GLU A 547 -3.59 -21.39 9.16
N THR A 548 -4.34 -20.42 9.68
CA THR A 548 -5.25 -19.58 8.87
C THR A 548 -4.47 -18.75 7.84
N LEU A 549 -3.35 -18.14 8.24
CA LEU A 549 -2.58 -17.22 7.38
C LEU A 549 -1.62 -17.94 6.42
N THR A 550 -1.38 -19.24 6.61
CA THR A 550 -0.46 -20.04 5.79
C THR A 550 -1.11 -21.26 5.14
N ALA A 551 -2.43 -21.40 5.27
CA ALA A 551 -3.21 -22.48 4.68
C ALA A 551 -2.96 -22.57 3.17
N GLY A 552 -2.39 -23.70 2.74
CA GLY A 552 -2.02 -23.95 1.34
C GLY A 552 -0.52 -23.84 1.07
N SER A 553 0.31 -23.36 1.99
CA SER A 553 1.77 -23.30 1.81
C SER A 553 2.42 -24.67 2.06
N ALA A 554 3.21 -25.16 1.09
CA ALA A 554 3.94 -26.42 1.21
C ALA A 554 4.96 -26.41 2.39
N GLU A 555 5.68 -25.31 2.54
CA GLU A 555 6.71 -25.12 3.57
C GLU A 555 6.13 -25.21 4.99
N HIS A 556 4.94 -24.63 5.20
CA HIS A 556 4.24 -24.65 6.50
C HIS A 556 3.52 -25.98 6.75
N GLN A 557 2.97 -26.62 5.71
CA GLN A 557 2.42 -27.96 5.81
C GLN A 557 3.48 -29.00 6.20
N GLN A 558 4.73 -28.82 5.76
CA GLN A 558 5.85 -29.66 6.21
C GLN A 558 6.11 -29.47 7.70
N LEU A 559 6.13 -28.24 8.22
CA LEU A 559 6.27 -28.01 9.65
C LEU A 559 5.15 -28.69 10.44
N ASN A 560 3.89 -28.57 10.03
CA ASN A 560 2.77 -29.20 10.74
C ASN A 560 2.96 -30.72 10.92
N LYS A 561 3.46 -31.42 9.88
CA LYS A 561 3.80 -32.87 9.97
C LYS A 561 4.99 -33.16 10.88
N LEU A 562 5.91 -32.22 11.06
CA LEU A 562 7.03 -32.36 11.98
C LEU A 562 6.60 -32.11 13.43
N LEU A 563 5.64 -31.22 13.67
CA LEU A 563 5.10 -30.94 15.00
C LEU A 563 4.36 -32.14 15.62
N GLU A 564 3.94 -33.12 14.82
CA GLU A 564 3.38 -34.42 15.26
C GLU A 564 4.46 -35.39 15.77
N GLN A 565 5.75 -35.07 15.62
CA GLN A 565 6.87 -35.91 16.03
C GLN A 565 7.51 -35.41 17.33
N GLN A 566 8.29 -36.28 17.98
CA GLN A 566 9.11 -35.86 19.13
C GLN A 566 10.26 -34.96 18.68
N GLY A 567 10.30 -33.74 19.20
CA GLY A 567 11.30 -32.74 18.84
C GLY A 567 11.20 -31.48 19.69
N THR A 568 11.95 -30.44 19.31
CA THR A 568 11.91 -29.12 19.94
C THR A 568 11.63 -28.05 18.89
N LEU A 569 10.59 -27.25 19.11
CA LEU A 569 10.30 -26.04 18.34
C LEU A 569 10.88 -24.82 19.08
N VAL A 570 11.69 -24.03 18.41
CA VAL A 570 12.21 -22.76 18.90
C VAL A 570 11.66 -21.63 18.05
N LEU A 571 10.95 -20.70 18.68
CA LEU A 571 10.43 -19.49 18.05
C LEU A 571 11.20 -18.27 18.54
N ARG A 572 11.55 -17.34 17.65
CA ARG A 572 12.23 -16.08 17.97
C ARG A 572 11.55 -14.91 17.26
N SER A 573 11.31 -13.84 18.01
CA SER A 573 10.72 -12.60 17.50
C SER A 573 11.27 -11.41 18.27
N ARG A 574 11.16 -10.24 17.66
CA ARG A 574 11.10 -8.96 18.37
C ARG A 574 9.64 -8.69 18.71
N LEU A 575 9.35 -8.43 19.97
CA LEU A 575 8.01 -8.16 20.47
C LEU A 575 7.90 -6.67 20.79
N LEU A 576 7.06 -5.94 20.07
CA LEU A 576 6.60 -4.64 20.50
C LEU A 576 5.59 -4.87 21.62
N LEU A 577 5.87 -4.35 22.81
CA LEU A 577 4.93 -4.50 23.93
C LEU A 577 3.58 -3.83 23.55
N PRO A 578 2.44 -4.23 24.14
CA PRO A 578 1.13 -3.57 23.98
C PRO A 578 0.62 -2.76 25.20
N GLY A 579 1.44 -2.56 26.24
CA GLY A 579 1.24 -1.54 27.28
C GLY A 579 2.52 -1.22 28.06
N ASN A 580 2.46 -0.26 28.98
CA ASN A 580 3.59 0.02 29.87
C ASN A 580 3.86 -1.16 30.82
N GLU A 581 2.80 -1.85 31.22
CA GLU A 581 2.86 -3.12 31.94
C GLU A 581 1.94 -4.12 31.24
N VAL A 582 2.48 -5.28 30.86
CA VAL A 582 1.77 -6.27 30.05
C VAL A 582 1.87 -7.63 30.70
N THR A 583 0.72 -8.22 31.02
CA THR A 583 0.62 -9.59 31.51
C THR A 583 0.25 -10.50 30.35
N PHE A 584 1.18 -11.35 29.94
CA PHE A 584 0.94 -12.35 28.91
C PHE A 584 0.44 -13.66 29.53
N ARG A 585 -0.46 -14.33 28.81
CA ARG A 585 -0.90 -15.70 29.10
C ARG A 585 -0.66 -16.56 27.87
N TRP A 586 0.16 -17.59 28.06
CA TRP A 586 0.51 -18.57 27.04
C TRP A 586 -0.05 -19.91 27.44
N GLU A 587 -0.65 -20.62 26.49
CA GLU A 587 -1.19 -21.96 26.71
C GLU A 587 -0.76 -22.90 25.58
N ALA A 588 -0.38 -24.13 25.91
CA ALA A 588 -0.08 -25.15 24.91
C ALA A 588 -0.48 -26.54 25.39
N ASN A 589 -0.60 -27.52 24.50
CA ASN A 589 -0.79 -28.92 24.89
C ASN A 589 0.51 -29.64 25.28
N HIS A 590 1.66 -28.97 25.18
CA HIS A 590 2.96 -29.52 25.59
C HIS A 590 3.75 -28.54 26.46
N SER A 591 4.76 -29.05 27.18
CA SER A 591 5.59 -28.21 28.05
C SER A 591 6.45 -27.23 27.24
N PHE A 592 6.55 -25.99 27.72
CA PHE A 592 7.35 -24.95 27.08
C PHE A 592 8.05 -24.03 28.09
N THR A 593 9.06 -23.34 27.60
CA THR A 593 9.71 -22.22 28.28
C THR A 593 9.59 -20.99 27.41
N VAL A 594 9.06 -19.90 27.96
CA VAL A 594 9.02 -18.60 27.30
C VAL A 594 10.02 -17.67 27.97
N ASN A 595 10.93 -17.10 27.18
CA ASN A 595 11.86 -16.08 27.59
C ASN A 595 11.50 -14.77 26.88
N CYS A 596 11.02 -13.80 27.64
CA CYS A 596 10.68 -12.47 27.14
C CYS A 596 11.49 -11.44 27.92
N ASN A 597 12.33 -10.68 27.22
CA ASN A 597 13.23 -9.69 27.84
C ASN A 597 14.05 -10.26 29.02
N GLU A 598 14.75 -11.37 28.81
CA GLU A 598 15.54 -12.10 29.83
C GLU A 598 14.72 -12.78 30.94
N LYS A 599 13.41 -12.55 31.01
CA LYS A 599 12.52 -13.22 31.95
C LYS A 599 12.09 -14.58 31.41
N ALA A 600 12.79 -15.64 31.84
CA ALA A 600 12.42 -17.02 31.55
C ALA A 600 11.30 -17.51 32.49
N THR A 601 10.20 -17.98 31.90
CA THR A 601 9.05 -18.56 32.60
C THR A 601 8.79 -19.96 32.04
N GLN A 602 8.79 -20.97 32.91
CA GLN A 602 8.46 -22.35 32.58
C GLN A 602 6.95 -22.56 32.69
N SER A 603 6.35 -23.29 31.75
CA SER A 603 4.95 -23.66 31.82
C SER A 603 4.64 -24.61 32.98
N THR A 604 3.46 -24.49 33.56
CA THR A 604 2.92 -25.41 34.58
C THR A 604 1.64 -26.06 34.08
N ALA A 605 1.36 -27.30 34.51
CA ALA A 605 0.12 -27.97 34.16
C ALA A 605 -1.12 -27.25 34.75
N ASP A 606 -2.12 -27.02 33.91
CA ASP A 606 -3.45 -26.50 34.26
C ASP A 606 -4.49 -27.32 33.48
N GLY A 607 -5.10 -28.30 34.15
CA GLY A 607 -5.91 -29.33 33.49
C GLY A 607 -5.08 -30.14 32.48
N GLU A 608 -5.57 -30.22 31.24
CA GLU A 608 -4.90 -30.89 30.12
C GLU A 608 -3.90 -29.98 29.38
N ARG A 609 -3.81 -28.70 29.78
CA ARG A 609 -2.93 -27.71 29.14
C ARG A 609 -1.71 -27.42 30.00
N GLN A 610 -0.71 -26.84 29.36
CA GLN A 610 0.46 -26.21 29.96
C GLN A 610 0.29 -24.71 29.85
N VAL A 611 0.46 -23.98 30.94
CA VAL A 611 0.17 -22.55 31.02
C VAL A 611 1.36 -21.80 31.60
N ALA A 612 1.70 -20.65 31.04
CA ALA A 612 2.63 -19.70 31.62
C ALA A 612 2.01 -18.30 31.63
N VAL A 613 1.98 -17.68 32.81
CA VAL A 613 1.51 -16.30 32.99
C VAL A 613 2.63 -15.47 33.60
N PHE A 614 2.97 -14.36 32.97
CA PHE A 614 4.02 -13.47 33.45
C PHE A 614 3.81 -12.04 32.98
N THR A 615 4.25 -11.09 33.80
CA THR A 615 4.19 -9.65 33.50
C THR A 615 5.55 -9.12 33.06
N ILE A 616 5.55 -8.29 32.02
CA ILE A 616 6.71 -7.50 31.54
C ILE A 616 6.36 -6.02 31.69
N ALA A 617 7.24 -5.28 32.34
CA ALA A 617 7.15 -3.82 32.42
C ALA A 617 8.14 -3.20 31.42
N ALA A 618 7.69 -2.17 30.69
CA ALA A 618 8.54 -1.37 29.83
C ALA A 618 9.58 -0.62 30.69
N GLN A 619 10.85 -0.71 30.31
CA GLN A 619 11.95 0.09 30.86
C GLN A 619 11.80 1.58 30.51
N GLN A 620 11.20 1.89 29.35
CA GLN A 620 10.91 3.25 28.91
C GLN A 620 9.39 3.48 28.80
N PRO A 621 8.67 3.66 29.92
CA PRO A 621 7.24 3.87 29.89
C PRO A 621 6.90 5.21 29.22
N ARG A 622 5.84 5.23 28.40
CA ARG A 622 5.27 6.49 27.90
C ARG A 622 4.56 7.24 29.02
N ARG A 623 4.62 8.58 28.99
CA ARG A 623 4.00 9.47 29.99
C ARG A 623 2.47 9.37 29.94
N GLU A 624 1.82 9.35 31.10
CA GLU A 624 0.34 9.32 31.25
C GLU A 624 -0.40 10.51 30.61
N THR A 625 0.30 11.61 30.33
CA THR A 625 -0.26 12.86 29.80
C THR A 625 -0.44 12.89 28.28
N GLU A 626 0.09 11.92 27.55
CA GLU A 626 -0.27 11.74 26.14
C GLU A 626 -1.71 11.20 26.09
N PRO A 627 -2.61 11.76 25.26
CA PRO A 627 -4.00 11.30 25.22
C PRO A 627 -4.04 9.80 24.91
N ARG A 628 -4.33 8.99 25.94
CA ARG A 628 -4.75 7.60 25.78
C ARG A 628 -6.16 7.63 25.22
N GLY A 629 -6.22 7.60 23.91
CA GLY A 629 -7.42 7.49 23.15
C GLY A 629 -7.03 7.56 21.70
N GLY A 630 -7.62 6.67 20.93
CA GLY A 630 -7.47 6.55 19.50
C GLY A 630 -7.35 5.09 19.17
N ARG A 631 -8.25 4.61 18.30
CA ARG A 631 -8.39 3.20 17.91
C ARG A 631 -7.04 2.58 17.48
N GLU A 632 -6.10 3.39 16.98
CA GLU A 632 -4.74 2.96 16.57
C GLU A 632 -3.70 2.82 17.70
N GLN A 633 -3.94 3.29 18.93
CA GLN A 633 -2.88 3.43 19.95
C GLN A 633 -3.09 2.58 21.20
N VAL A 634 -2.96 1.26 21.03
CA VAL A 634 -2.45 0.39 22.10
C VAL A 634 -0.93 0.60 22.14
N LEU A 635 -0.47 1.73 22.68
CA LEU A 635 0.96 2.07 22.72
C LEU A 635 1.65 1.54 23.98
N PRO A 636 2.72 0.78 23.76
CA PRO A 636 4.04 1.12 24.28
C PRO A 636 5.10 1.00 23.17
N SER A 637 6.15 1.77 23.34
CA SER A 637 7.19 2.02 22.33
C SER A 637 8.47 1.19 22.55
N GLU A 638 8.42 0.17 23.42
CA GLU A 638 9.58 -0.67 23.70
C GLU A 638 9.48 -2.01 23.00
N GLU A 639 10.56 -2.32 22.28
CA GLU A 639 10.76 -3.59 21.61
C GLU A 639 11.64 -4.49 22.48
N VAL A 640 11.16 -5.69 22.78
CA VAL A 640 11.88 -6.67 23.62
C VAL A 640 12.12 -7.97 22.86
N PRO A 641 13.22 -8.70 23.11
CA PRO A 641 13.44 -10.01 22.52
C PRO A 641 12.46 -11.04 23.11
N LEU A 642 11.88 -11.85 22.24
CA LEU A 642 11.02 -12.98 22.58
C LEU A 642 11.65 -14.27 22.05
N LYS A 643 11.80 -15.27 22.91
CA LYS A 643 12.20 -16.63 22.56
C LYS A 643 11.28 -17.63 23.27
N LEU A 644 10.64 -18.50 22.49
CA LEU A 644 9.86 -19.62 23.01
C LEU A 644 10.55 -20.94 22.65
N VAL A 645 10.62 -21.87 23.60
CA VAL A 645 11.13 -23.23 23.39
C VAL A 645 10.02 -24.20 23.81
N VAL A 646 9.46 -24.93 22.85
CA VAL A 646 8.37 -25.88 23.08
C VAL A 646 8.85 -27.29 22.79
N GLN A 647 8.60 -28.22 23.71
CA GLN A 647 8.80 -29.64 23.45
C GLN A 647 7.59 -30.17 22.67
N THR A 648 7.84 -30.83 21.55
CA THR A 648 6.80 -31.52 20.75
C THR A 648 6.85 -33.01 21.05
N ALA A 649 5.71 -33.68 21.07
CA ALA A 649 5.61 -35.10 21.35
C ALA A 649 4.78 -35.81 20.29
N ALA A 650 5.00 -37.12 20.14
CA ALA A 650 4.04 -37.95 19.43
C ALA A 650 2.74 -37.96 20.23
N ALA A 651 1.71 -37.32 19.70
CA ALA A 651 0.43 -37.15 20.36
C ALA A 651 -0.70 -37.58 19.44
N ASP A 652 -1.80 -38.03 20.04
CA ASP A 652 -3.05 -38.34 19.33
C ASP A 652 -3.80 -37.05 18.91
N GLU A 653 -3.35 -35.88 19.39
CA GLU A 653 -3.94 -34.57 19.12
C GLU A 653 -2.95 -33.63 18.41
N PRO A 654 -3.43 -32.73 17.53
CA PRO A 654 -2.58 -31.73 16.88
C PRO A 654 -1.88 -30.80 17.88
N PHE A 655 -0.66 -30.37 17.55
CA PHE A 655 0.05 -29.33 18.30
C PHE A 655 -0.80 -28.06 18.42
N GLN A 656 -0.92 -27.50 19.62
CA GLN A 656 -1.66 -26.25 19.84
C GLN A 656 -0.89 -25.33 20.78
N LEU A 657 -0.79 -24.07 20.39
CA LEU A 657 -0.21 -22.98 21.15
C LEU A 657 -1.08 -21.73 20.99
N ASP A 658 -1.49 -21.13 22.11
CA ASP A 658 -2.33 -19.94 22.19
C ASP A 658 -1.60 -18.84 22.97
N VAL A 659 -1.84 -17.58 22.60
CA VAL A 659 -1.31 -16.42 23.33
C VAL A 659 -2.34 -15.29 23.43
N SER A 660 -2.38 -14.66 24.60
CA SER A 660 -3.15 -13.44 24.87
C SER A 660 -2.41 -12.53 25.85
N TYR A 661 -2.91 -11.31 26.01
CA TYR A 661 -2.37 -10.37 26.98
C TYR A 661 -3.44 -9.51 27.66
N HIS A 662 -3.09 -8.97 28.82
CA HIS A 662 -3.73 -7.79 29.43
C HIS A 662 -2.71 -6.66 29.52
N ALA A 663 -3.13 -5.43 29.21
CA ALA A 663 -2.29 -4.24 29.34
C ALA A 663 -2.76 -3.35 30.51
N ASP A 664 -1.87 -2.51 31.05
CA ASP A 664 -2.14 -1.65 32.21
C ASP A 664 -3.37 -0.74 32.08
N PHE A 665 -3.76 -0.39 30.84
CA PHE A 665 -4.91 0.47 30.55
C PHE A 665 -6.15 -0.29 30.08
N ASP A 666 -6.06 -1.59 29.83
CA ASP A 666 -7.14 -2.39 29.27
C ASP A 666 -7.48 -3.57 30.20
N PRO A 667 -8.66 -3.55 30.84
CA PRO A 667 -9.08 -4.64 31.73
C PRO A 667 -9.48 -5.91 30.97
N HIS A 668 -9.58 -5.86 29.64
CA HIS A 668 -9.98 -7.01 28.84
C HIS A 668 -8.76 -7.80 28.36
N GLU A 669 -8.93 -9.12 28.31
CA GLU A 669 -7.98 -9.99 27.64
C GLU A 669 -8.02 -9.75 26.12
N ARG A 670 -6.85 -9.60 25.51
CA ARG A 670 -6.69 -9.31 24.08
C ARG A 670 -5.87 -10.38 23.36
N PRO A 671 -6.21 -10.68 22.09
CA PRO A 671 -5.32 -11.48 21.24
C PRO A 671 -4.03 -10.70 20.96
N LEU A 672 -2.90 -11.40 20.87
CA LEU A 672 -1.68 -10.79 20.36
C LEU A 672 -1.86 -10.49 18.86
N ARG A 673 -1.71 -9.23 18.46
CA ARG A 673 -1.92 -8.78 17.08
C ARG A 673 -0.62 -8.91 16.24
N LEU A 674 -0.75 -8.97 14.92
CA LEU A 674 0.38 -9.21 14.00
C LEU A 674 1.44 -8.11 14.09
N GLU A 675 1.01 -6.86 14.24
CA GLU A 675 1.85 -5.67 14.34
C GLU A 675 2.74 -5.62 15.58
N HIS A 676 2.54 -6.53 16.54
CA HIS A 676 3.40 -6.63 17.72
C HIS A 676 4.60 -7.57 17.50
N LEU A 677 4.63 -8.36 16.43
CA LEU A 677 5.67 -9.35 16.17
C LEU A 677 6.48 -8.98 14.93
N PHE A 678 7.80 -8.85 15.09
CA PHE A 678 8.73 -8.65 13.99
C PHE A 678 9.83 -9.69 13.99
N VAL A 679 10.30 -10.06 12.79
CA VAL A 679 11.38 -11.03 12.65
C VAL A 679 12.66 -10.55 13.39
N PRO A 680 13.49 -11.46 13.93
CA PRO A 680 14.66 -11.09 14.75
C PRO A 680 15.65 -10.13 14.08
N TRP A 681 15.74 -10.17 12.74
CA TRP A 681 16.61 -9.35 11.91
C TRP A 681 15.93 -8.08 11.39
N ALA A 682 14.70 -7.77 11.79
CA ALA A 682 14.04 -6.53 11.41
C ALA A 682 14.88 -5.34 11.91
N PRO A 683 15.33 -4.44 11.02
CA PRO A 683 16.11 -3.26 11.37
C PRO A 683 15.31 -2.29 12.25
N THR A 684 16.01 -1.56 13.11
CA THR A 684 15.49 -0.44 13.91
C THR A 684 15.82 0.93 13.32
N ILE A 685 16.56 0.95 12.21
CA ILE A 685 16.93 2.17 11.46
C ILE A 685 15.63 2.80 10.97
N ARG A 686 15.52 4.13 10.99
CA ARG A 686 14.34 4.85 10.51
C ARG A 686 14.50 5.26 9.05
N PRO A 687 13.41 5.45 8.29
CA PRO A 687 13.50 6.15 7.02
C PRO A 687 14.13 7.54 7.24
N PRO A 688 14.86 8.07 6.25
CA PRO A 688 15.32 9.45 6.30
C PRO A 688 14.10 10.38 6.33
N GLU A 689 14.03 11.27 7.31
CA GLU A 689 12.95 12.25 7.41
C GLU A 689 13.06 13.26 6.26
N ASP A 690 11.97 13.45 5.51
CA ASP A 690 11.81 14.61 4.62
C ASP A 690 11.52 15.84 5.49
N GLU A 691 12.53 16.38 6.17
CA GLU A 691 12.38 17.67 6.85
C GLU A 691 12.27 18.78 5.80
N PRO A 692 11.18 19.58 5.78
CA PRO A 692 11.18 20.85 5.07
C PRO A 692 12.14 21.78 5.79
N LEU A 693 13.36 21.88 5.28
CA LEU A 693 14.36 22.81 5.77
C LEU A 693 13.89 24.24 5.47
N ASP A 694 13.79 25.04 6.52
CA ASP A 694 13.68 26.49 6.44
C ASP A 694 14.90 27.03 5.67
N THR A 695 14.68 27.56 4.47
CA THR A 695 15.73 27.98 3.54
C THR A 695 16.39 29.31 3.93
N GLU A 696 16.04 29.92 5.06
CA GLU A 696 16.42 31.30 5.39
C GLU A 696 17.47 31.50 6.50
N SER A 697 18.15 30.48 7.06
CA SER A 697 19.06 30.78 8.19
C SER A 697 20.35 29.96 8.40
N ALA A 698 21.26 29.93 7.41
CA ALA A 698 22.70 29.97 7.73
C ALA A 698 23.51 30.68 6.66
N LEU A 699 24.15 31.78 7.06
CA LEU A 699 25.34 32.26 6.37
C LEU A 699 26.43 31.17 6.48
N VAL A 700 26.89 30.66 5.35
CA VAL A 700 28.15 29.92 5.26
C VAL A 700 29.28 30.92 5.54
N VAL A 701 29.94 30.82 6.69
CA VAL A 701 31.03 31.74 7.10
C VAL A 701 32.43 31.16 6.82
N GLY A 702 32.52 29.88 6.40
CA GLY A 702 33.79 29.18 6.17
C GLY A 702 34.42 29.41 4.80
N ASP A 703 35.71 29.05 4.68
CA ASP A 703 36.52 29.11 3.46
C ASP A 703 36.47 27.78 2.68
N PRO A 704 35.85 27.74 1.48
CA PRO A 704 35.70 26.51 0.70
C PRO A 704 37.04 25.95 0.17
N VAL A 705 38.08 26.77 0.05
CA VAL A 705 39.41 26.30 -0.38
C VAL A 705 40.05 25.47 0.74
N LYS A 706 39.98 25.95 1.99
CA LYS A 706 40.45 25.20 3.15
C LYS A 706 39.59 23.95 3.40
N GLY A 707 38.28 24.08 3.22
CA GLY A 707 37.36 22.93 3.30
C GLY A 707 37.71 21.81 2.33
N ARG A 708 38.12 22.18 1.11
CA ARG A 708 38.59 21.23 0.10
C ARG A 708 39.87 20.52 0.52
N GLU A 709 40.81 21.22 1.14
CA GLU A 709 42.04 20.62 1.68
C GLU A 709 41.73 19.62 2.78
N ILE A 710 40.74 19.92 3.64
CA ILE A 710 40.27 19.01 4.68
C ILE A 710 39.62 17.76 4.05
N PHE A 711 38.74 17.93 3.07
CA PHE A 711 38.00 16.83 2.42
C PHE A 711 38.93 15.80 1.75
N PHE A 712 39.91 16.28 0.98
CA PHE A 712 40.87 15.45 0.25
C PHE A 712 42.14 15.13 1.06
N GLY A 713 42.28 15.70 2.24
CA GLY A 713 43.44 15.53 3.11
C GLY A 713 43.32 14.35 4.08
N ASP A 714 44.42 14.07 4.76
CA ASP A 714 44.53 12.96 5.73
C ASP A 714 43.84 13.24 7.07
N GLU A 715 43.43 14.49 7.33
CA GLU A 715 42.83 14.90 8.61
C GLU A 715 41.39 14.38 8.75
N ALA A 716 40.55 14.58 7.72
CA ALA A 716 39.17 14.10 7.73
C ALA A 716 38.95 12.82 6.90
N LYS A 717 39.81 12.54 5.91
CA LYS A 717 39.73 11.34 5.04
C LYS A 717 38.37 11.12 4.37
N CYS A 718 37.57 12.17 4.18
CA CYS A 718 36.24 12.07 3.57
C CYS A 718 36.31 11.46 2.16
N ALA A 719 37.35 11.82 1.39
CA ALA A 719 37.58 11.31 0.04
C ALA A 719 37.92 9.81 -0.05
N VAL A 720 38.18 9.10 1.05
CA VAL A 720 38.36 7.63 1.06
C VAL A 720 37.04 6.94 0.71
N CYS A 721 35.93 7.44 1.26
CA CYS A 721 34.62 6.84 1.06
C CYS A 721 33.78 7.59 0.02
N HIS A 722 33.84 8.92 0.01
CA HIS A 722 32.96 9.76 -0.80
C HIS A 722 33.62 10.24 -2.10
N THR A 723 32.80 10.38 -3.13
CA THR A 723 33.16 11.08 -4.38
C THR A 723 32.77 12.56 -4.28
N PHE A 724 33.58 13.45 -4.84
CA PHE A 724 33.24 14.85 -5.10
C PHE A 724 33.85 15.29 -6.43
N ALA A 725 33.03 15.84 -7.34
CA ALA A 725 33.41 16.22 -8.69
C ALA A 725 34.19 15.11 -9.45
N GLY A 726 33.74 13.85 -9.28
CA GLY A 726 34.36 12.67 -9.91
C GLY A 726 35.69 12.20 -9.30
N ARG A 727 36.13 12.78 -8.16
CA ARG A 727 37.34 12.37 -7.42
C ARG A 727 36.97 11.80 -6.05
N GLY A 728 37.68 10.75 -5.62
CA GLY A 728 37.48 10.10 -4.31
C GLY A 728 36.99 8.66 -4.43
N GLY A 729 36.52 8.10 -3.31
CA GLY A 729 36.01 6.73 -3.20
C GLY A 729 34.57 6.58 -3.67
N LYS A 730 34.17 5.33 -3.94
CA LYS A 730 32.81 4.94 -4.35
C LYS A 730 32.09 4.08 -3.31
N VAL A 731 32.56 4.13 -2.06
CA VAL A 731 31.99 3.36 -0.96
C VAL A 731 30.71 4.03 -0.46
N ALA A 732 30.74 5.36 -0.31
CA ALA A 732 29.64 6.17 0.19
C ALA A 732 29.12 7.14 -0.88
N ALA A 733 28.14 7.97 -0.51
CA ALA A 733 27.45 8.87 -1.42
C ALA A 733 28.40 9.82 -2.19
N ASP A 734 28.03 10.12 -3.44
CA ASP A 734 28.63 11.22 -4.20
C ASP A 734 28.13 12.55 -3.62
N LEU A 735 29.05 13.27 -2.99
CA LEU A 735 28.77 14.53 -2.28
C LEU A 735 28.82 15.74 -3.20
N THR A 736 29.00 15.58 -4.52
CA THR A 736 28.88 16.68 -5.49
C THR A 736 27.50 17.35 -5.43
N VAL A 737 26.47 16.60 -5.01
CA VAL A 737 25.09 17.11 -4.88
C VAL A 737 24.86 17.94 -3.61
N SER A 738 25.81 17.96 -2.68
CA SER A 738 25.67 18.65 -1.38
C SER A 738 25.51 20.16 -1.50
N VAL A 739 25.87 20.74 -2.64
CA VAL A 739 25.62 22.15 -3.02
C VAL A 739 24.14 22.55 -2.98
N ARG A 740 23.21 21.59 -2.99
CA ARG A 740 21.76 21.83 -2.84
C ARG A 740 21.26 21.70 -1.40
N ARG A 741 22.10 21.29 -0.46
CA ARG A 741 21.72 21.04 0.94
C ARG A 741 22.02 22.26 1.80
N SER A 742 21.24 22.45 2.86
CA SER A 742 21.52 23.51 3.83
C SER A 742 22.80 23.21 4.60
N PRO A 743 23.60 24.23 4.97
CA PRO A 743 24.82 24.06 5.76
C PRO A 743 24.61 23.30 7.08
N GLU A 744 23.48 23.53 7.74
CA GLU A 744 23.11 22.90 9.01
C GLU A 744 22.86 21.41 8.84
N ALA A 745 22.15 21.00 7.78
CA ALA A 745 21.90 19.61 7.49
C ALA A 745 23.20 18.85 7.19
N VAL A 746 24.11 19.47 6.41
CA VAL A 746 25.43 18.87 6.12
C VAL A 746 26.28 18.78 7.39
N LEU A 747 26.29 19.83 8.22
CA LEU A 747 27.03 19.81 9.50
C LEU A 747 26.50 18.74 10.46
N ARG A 748 25.17 18.62 10.59
CA ARG A 748 24.52 17.60 11.40
C ARG A 748 24.96 16.20 10.98
N ASP A 749 24.92 15.91 9.68
CA ASP A 749 25.28 14.59 9.16
C ASP A 749 26.78 14.26 9.38
N ILE A 750 27.66 15.27 9.36
CA ILE A 750 29.08 15.09 9.67
C ILE A 750 29.31 14.80 11.16
N VAL A 751 28.65 15.56 12.04
CA VAL A 751 28.87 15.48 13.50
C VAL A 751 28.10 14.30 14.12
N GLN A 752 26.96 13.94 13.53
CA GLN A 752 26.05 12.90 14.01
C GLN A 752 25.68 11.91 12.89
N PRO A 753 26.65 11.15 12.33
CA PRO A 753 26.41 10.27 11.19
C PRO A 753 25.45 9.09 11.46
N ASN A 754 25.14 8.82 12.74
CA ASN A 754 24.18 7.81 13.16
C ASN A 754 22.76 8.36 13.38
N ALA A 755 22.55 9.68 13.31
CA ALA A 755 21.25 10.30 13.59
C ALA A 755 20.20 9.90 12.54
N ALA A 756 20.59 9.87 11.27
CA ALA A 756 19.81 9.32 10.18
C ALA A 756 20.77 8.68 9.17
N ILE A 757 20.63 7.37 8.92
CA ILE A 757 21.44 6.65 7.94
C ILE A 757 20.65 6.59 6.65
N ASN A 758 21.24 7.08 5.55
CA ASN A 758 20.59 6.93 4.25
C ASN A 758 20.43 5.43 3.94
N PRO A 759 19.21 4.97 3.65
CA PRO A 759 18.85 3.63 3.18
C PRO A 759 19.89 2.89 2.33
N ASP A 760 20.43 3.58 1.33
CA ASP A 760 21.31 2.99 0.32
C ASP A 760 22.72 2.73 0.88
N TYR A 761 23.01 3.26 2.07
CA TYR A 761 24.30 3.20 2.76
C TYR A 761 24.16 2.60 4.17
N VAL A 762 23.10 1.83 4.44
CA VAL A 762 23.00 1.03 5.65
C VAL A 762 24.07 -0.06 5.63
N SER A 763 24.87 -0.12 6.70
CA SER A 763 25.86 -1.17 6.87
C SER A 763 25.24 -2.44 7.46
N TYR A 764 25.80 -3.59 7.13
CA TYR A 764 25.40 -4.89 7.65
C TYR A 764 26.55 -5.50 8.44
N VAL A 765 26.19 -6.18 9.52
CA VAL A 765 27.08 -7.06 10.27
C VAL A 765 26.77 -8.49 9.87
N LEU A 766 27.77 -9.18 9.32
CA LEU A 766 27.71 -10.59 8.93
C LEU A 766 28.56 -11.40 9.93
N LEU A 767 27.95 -12.40 10.56
CA LEU A 767 28.61 -13.38 11.41
C LEU A 767 28.78 -14.68 10.63
N THR A 768 29.99 -15.22 10.64
CA THR A 768 30.31 -16.51 10.01
C THR A 768 30.28 -17.64 11.04
N ASP A 769 30.09 -18.87 10.57
CA ASP A 769 30.14 -20.09 11.39
C ASP A 769 31.47 -20.27 12.15
N SER A 770 32.55 -19.67 11.66
CA SER A 770 33.86 -19.62 12.33
C SER A 770 33.94 -18.57 13.45
N GLY A 771 32.86 -17.83 13.71
CA GLY A 771 32.78 -16.77 14.72
C GLY A 771 33.39 -15.43 14.29
N HIS A 772 33.76 -15.23 13.02
CA HIS A 772 34.24 -13.93 12.54
C HIS A 772 33.07 -13.01 12.20
N ALA A 773 33.11 -11.77 12.71
CA ALA A 773 32.17 -10.71 12.37
C ALA A 773 32.78 -9.75 11.34
N LEU A 774 32.10 -9.55 10.23
CA LEU A 774 32.45 -8.58 9.18
C LEU A 774 31.39 -7.48 9.13
N THR A 775 31.82 -6.22 9.11
CA THR A 775 30.93 -5.05 9.00
C THR A 775 31.24 -4.28 7.73
N GLY A 776 30.22 -4.04 6.90
CA GLY A 776 30.39 -3.28 5.66
C GLY A 776 29.08 -2.97 4.95
N LEU A 777 29.17 -2.22 3.85
CA LEU A 777 28.05 -1.98 2.94
C LEU A 777 27.85 -3.20 2.04
N LEU A 778 26.59 -3.62 1.89
CA LEU A 778 26.24 -4.72 1.00
C LEU A 778 26.32 -4.27 -0.47
N GLN A 779 27.21 -4.88 -1.25
CA GLN A 779 27.30 -4.62 -2.69
C GLN A 779 26.45 -5.58 -3.52
N SER A 780 26.47 -6.86 -3.19
CA SER A 780 25.68 -7.88 -3.85
C SER A 780 25.42 -9.06 -2.92
N ALA A 781 24.30 -9.75 -3.16
CA ALA A 781 24.01 -11.02 -2.56
C ALA A 781 23.33 -11.89 -3.62
N ASP A 782 23.83 -13.10 -3.80
CA ASP A 782 23.24 -14.11 -4.66
C ASP A 782 23.12 -15.44 -3.89
N GLN A 783 22.72 -16.50 -4.58
CA GLN A 783 22.50 -17.81 -3.96
C GLN A 783 23.79 -18.46 -3.42
N GLN A 784 24.96 -18.02 -3.87
CA GLN A 784 26.25 -18.62 -3.54
C GLN A 784 27.11 -17.72 -2.65
N HIS A 785 27.07 -16.40 -2.84
CA HIS A 785 27.96 -15.46 -2.17
C HIS A 785 27.28 -14.16 -1.70
N ILE A 786 27.86 -13.57 -0.66
CA ILE A 786 27.57 -12.22 -0.17
C ILE A 786 28.83 -11.38 -0.32
N ALA A 787 28.72 -10.21 -0.96
CA ALA A 787 29.81 -9.24 -1.10
C ALA A 787 29.56 -8.01 -0.22
N LEU A 788 30.48 -7.77 0.72
CA LEU A 788 30.49 -6.61 1.61
C LEU A 788 31.71 -5.73 1.32
N VAL A 789 31.55 -4.40 1.39
CA VAL A 789 32.69 -3.47 1.37
C VAL A 789 32.83 -2.79 2.72
N ASP A 790 33.99 -2.95 3.34
CA ASP A 790 34.28 -2.35 4.64
C ASP A 790 34.67 -0.87 4.55
N ALA A 791 34.87 -0.24 5.71
CA ALA A 791 35.28 1.17 5.82
C ALA A 791 36.66 1.46 5.21
N ALA A 792 37.49 0.43 4.96
CA ALA A 792 38.78 0.55 4.29
C ALA A 792 38.66 0.35 2.77
N ALA A 793 37.44 0.33 2.23
CA ALA A 793 37.12 0.06 0.82
C ALA A 793 37.56 -1.34 0.35
N LYS A 794 37.72 -2.30 1.26
CA LYS A 794 38.04 -3.68 0.93
C LYS A 794 36.76 -4.49 0.75
N THR A 795 36.64 -5.15 -0.40
CA THR A 795 35.56 -6.10 -0.68
C THR A 795 35.87 -7.45 -0.03
N HIS A 796 34.92 -7.98 0.74
CA HIS A 796 34.91 -9.32 1.30
C HIS A 796 33.82 -10.13 0.58
N LEU A 797 34.22 -11.23 -0.04
CA LEU A 797 33.30 -12.18 -0.67
C LEU A 797 33.18 -13.39 0.26
N VAL A 798 32.01 -13.58 0.84
CA VAL A 798 31.73 -14.67 1.80
C VAL A 798 30.78 -15.65 1.15
N LYS A 799 31.03 -16.95 1.26
CA LYS A 799 30.09 -17.95 0.76
C LYS A 799 28.86 -18.00 1.65
N ARG A 800 27.69 -18.15 1.04
CA ARG A 800 26.41 -18.17 1.77
C ARG A 800 26.31 -19.33 2.76
N GLU A 801 26.98 -20.46 2.48
CA GLU A 801 27.04 -21.63 3.37
C GLU A 801 27.82 -21.39 4.68
N GLU A 802 28.69 -20.37 4.72
CA GLU A 802 29.52 -20.01 5.88
C GLU A 802 28.84 -18.94 6.76
N VAL A 803 27.69 -18.40 6.34
CA VAL A 803 26.99 -17.31 7.05
C VAL A 803 26.08 -17.86 8.13
N GLU A 804 26.37 -17.52 9.37
CA GLU A 804 25.54 -17.85 10.53
C GLU A 804 24.41 -16.83 10.73
N ASP A 805 24.74 -15.54 10.68
CA ASP A 805 23.79 -14.44 10.89
C ASP A 805 24.16 -13.24 10.03
N ILE A 806 23.14 -12.46 9.66
CA ILE A 806 23.32 -11.16 9.02
C ILE A 806 22.27 -10.20 9.55
N ARG A 807 22.66 -8.96 9.84
CA ARG A 807 21.74 -7.93 10.34
C ARG A 807 22.15 -6.54 9.92
N ALA A 808 21.16 -5.69 9.70
CA ALA A 808 21.40 -4.26 9.49
C ALA A 808 21.94 -3.62 10.79
N SER A 809 22.87 -2.68 10.63
CA SER A 809 23.50 -1.95 11.73
C SER A 809 22.88 -0.58 11.91
N SER A 810 22.48 -0.24 13.14
CA SER A 810 22.08 1.13 13.51
C SER A 810 23.28 2.11 13.62
N VAL A 811 24.49 1.62 13.34
CA VAL A 811 25.71 2.41 13.28
C VAL A 811 26.14 2.55 11.82
N SER A 812 26.35 3.80 11.41
CA SER A 812 26.84 4.17 10.09
C SER A 812 28.26 3.64 9.85
N LEU A 813 28.60 3.35 8.59
CA LEU A 813 29.98 3.08 8.20
C LEU A 813 30.85 4.34 8.27
N MET A 814 30.22 5.54 8.26
CA MET A 814 30.93 6.81 8.46
C MET A 814 31.48 6.88 9.90
N PRO A 815 32.78 7.17 10.09
CA PRO A 815 33.37 7.31 11.42
C PRO A 815 32.69 8.40 12.26
N THR A 816 32.76 8.27 13.59
CA THR A 816 32.35 9.34 14.51
C THR A 816 33.55 10.17 14.96
N GLY A 817 33.31 11.33 15.57
CA GLY A 817 34.37 12.15 16.17
C GLY A 817 34.90 13.29 15.29
N PHE A 818 34.14 13.69 14.26
CA PHE A 818 34.49 14.83 13.39
C PHE A 818 34.33 16.19 14.08
N ASP A 819 33.65 16.25 15.23
CA ASP A 819 33.61 17.40 16.14
C ASP A 819 35.01 17.85 16.59
N LYS A 820 35.97 16.92 16.61
CA LYS A 820 37.39 17.18 16.94
C LYS A 820 38.11 18.07 15.95
N LEU A 821 37.59 18.26 14.73
CA LEU A 821 38.14 19.22 13.76
C LEU A 821 38.04 20.67 14.27
N GLY A 822 37.11 20.93 15.21
CA GLY A 822 36.83 22.25 15.73
C GLY A 822 35.90 23.07 14.80
N PRO A 823 35.26 24.13 15.35
CA PRO A 823 34.18 24.84 14.67
C PRO A 823 34.63 25.53 13.37
N GLU A 824 35.82 26.12 13.32
CA GLU A 824 36.33 26.79 12.11
C GLU A 824 36.52 25.82 10.95
N LYS A 825 37.21 24.70 11.17
CA LYS A 825 37.47 23.69 10.13
C LYS A 825 36.19 23.00 9.66
N LEU A 826 35.24 22.77 10.57
CA LEU A 826 33.93 22.24 10.20
C LEU A 826 33.15 23.23 9.32
N GLN A 827 33.20 24.53 9.63
CA GLN A 827 32.60 25.55 8.79
C GLN A 827 33.28 25.63 7.41
N ASP A 828 34.60 25.54 7.34
CA ASP A 828 35.35 25.49 6.07
C ASP A 828 34.93 24.26 5.25
N LEU A 829 34.86 23.07 5.86
CA LEU A 829 34.43 21.83 5.20
C LEU A 829 32.98 21.89 4.70
N VAL A 830 32.07 22.41 5.51
CA VAL A 830 30.67 22.61 5.12
C VAL A 830 30.56 23.65 4.00
N ALA A 831 31.35 24.74 4.08
CA ALA A 831 31.41 25.74 3.02
C ALA A 831 31.80 25.12 1.68
N PHE A 832 32.83 24.26 1.66
CA PHE A 832 33.23 23.53 0.46
C PHE A 832 32.13 22.59 -0.07
N LEU A 833 31.47 21.83 0.80
CA LEU A 833 30.44 20.86 0.37
C LEU A 833 29.15 21.55 -0.12
N CYS A 834 28.85 22.74 0.40
CA CYS A 834 27.66 23.51 0.04
C CYS A 834 27.92 24.57 -1.06
N SER A 835 29.16 24.72 -1.54
CA SER A 835 29.51 25.67 -2.61
C SER A 835 29.84 24.98 -3.94
N GLU A 836 29.83 25.75 -5.03
CA GLU A 836 30.42 25.30 -6.29
C GLU A 836 31.96 25.21 -6.16
N ASP A 837 32.62 24.28 -6.86
CA ASP A 837 34.10 24.19 -6.85
C ASP A 837 34.70 25.40 -7.60
N ASP A 838 35.09 26.43 -6.84
CA ASP A 838 35.65 27.68 -7.36
C ASP A 838 36.93 27.48 -8.17
N GLU A 839 37.76 26.49 -7.83
CA GLU A 839 39.01 26.21 -8.56
C GLU A 839 38.73 25.50 -9.88
N ALA A 840 37.77 24.58 -9.92
CA ALA A 840 37.28 23.99 -11.16
C ALA A 840 36.61 25.06 -12.05
N LYS A 841 35.82 25.95 -11.45
CA LYS A 841 35.16 27.07 -12.14
C LYS A 841 36.16 28.02 -12.80
N LYS A 842 37.21 28.44 -12.07
CA LYS A 842 38.31 29.27 -12.59
C LYS A 842 39.07 28.59 -13.73
N LYS A 843 39.26 27.28 -13.66
CA LYS A 843 39.97 26.49 -14.68
C LYS A 843 39.09 26.11 -15.88
N GLY A 844 37.82 26.51 -15.88
CA GLY A 844 36.88 26.14 -16.93
C GLY A 844 36.66 24.63 -17.01
N LEU A 845 36.70 23.94 -15.87
CA LEU A 845 36.38 22.52 -15.74
C LEU A 845 34.91 22.33 -15.32
N PRO A 846 34.32 21.13 -15.51
CA PRO A 846 33.01 20.82 -14.94
C PRO A 846 33.03 21.01 -13.42
N THR A 847 32.02 21.70 -12.90
CA THR A 847 31.84 21.95 -11.45
C THR A 847 30.74 21.09 -10.84
N GLY A 848 30.03 20.31 -11.66
CA GLY A 848 28.96 19.43 -11.19
C GLY A 848 27.56 20.04 -11.29
N VAL A 849 27.44 21.34 -11.61
CA VAL A 849 26.18 22.09 -11.57
C VAL A 849 25.92 22.97 -12.78
N ILE A 850 24.66 23.38 -13.00
CA ILE A 850 24.23 24.38 -13.99
C ILE A 850 23.21 25.34 -13.36
N SER A 851 23.21 26.62 -13.73
CA SER A 851 22.32 27.62 -13.12
C SER A 851 20.89 27.50 -13.64
N ARG A 852 19.90 27.66 -12.77
CA ARG A 852 18.49 27.86 -13.11
C ARG A 852 18.00 29.17 -12.55
N GLU A 853 17.26 29.92 -13.35
CA GLU A 853 16.52 31.11 -12.97
C GLU A 853 15.06 30.91 -13.38
N PHE A 854 14.13 31.53 -12.65
CA PHE A 854 12.72 31.45 -12.95
C PHE A 854 11.98 32.76 -12.68
N TRP A 855 10.91 32.99 -13.45
CA TRP A 855 10.01 34.14 -13.38
C TRP A 855 8.60 33.61 -13.17
N LEU A 856 7.98 34.01 -12.07
CA LEU A 856 6.66 33.56 -11.67
C LEU A 856 5.57 34.49 -12.21
N GLU A 857 4.32 34.00 -12.19
CA GLU A 857 3.12 34.79 -12.50
C GLU A 857 3.10 35.37 -13.92
N LEU A 858 3.68 34.64 -14.88
CA LEU A 858 3.71 35.09 -16.27
C LEU A 858 2.32 34.97 -16.92
N PRO A 859 1.93 35.91 -17.78
CA PRO A 859 0.68 35.80 -18.53
C PRO A 859 0.74 34.63 -19.52
N LYS A 860 -0.39 33.96 -19.74
CA LYS A 860 -0.49 32.87 -20.73
C LYS A 860 -0.17 33.39 -22.14
N GLY A 861 0.83 32.80 -22.80
CA GLY A 861 1.27 33.25 -24.13
C GLY A 861 2.52 32.58 -24.70
N GLY A 862 2.94 31.45 -24.13
CA GLY A 862 4.15 30.72 -24.53
C GLY A 862 5.45 31.45 -24.19
N LEU A 863 6.56 31.03 -24.80
CA LEU A 863 7.90 31.60 -24.53
C LEU A 863 7.99 33.13 -24.68
N SER A 864 7.13 33.73 -25.52
CA SER A 864 7.11 35.18 -25.68
C SER A 864 6.69 35.92 -24.40
N SER A 865 5.90 35.28 -23.53
CA SER A 865 5.54 35.80 -22.21
C SER A 865 6.75 35.91 -21.29
N LEU A 866 7.71 34.99 -21.41
CA LEU A 866 8.98 35.08 -20.68
C LEU A 866 9.91 36.11 -21.33
N THR A 867 10.20 35.98 -22.63
CA THR A 867 11.24 36.80 -23.29
C THR A 867 10.89 38.28 -23.42
N LYS A 868 9.61 38.64 -23.32
CA LYS A 868 9.14 40.03 -23.35
C LYS A 868 8.74 40.55 -21.97
N HIS A 869 8.87 39.74 -20.92
CA HIS A 869 8.59 40.17 -19.56
C HIS A 869 9.56 41.30 -19.18
N ALA A 870 9.07 42.34 -18.50
CA ALA A 870 9.89 43.51 -18.16
C ALA A 870 11.12 43.16 -17.31
N ASP A 871 11.00 42.12 -16.50
CA ASP A 871 12.05 41.63 -15.61
C ASP A 871 12.99 40.59 -16.26
N PHE A 872 12.68 40.12 -17.47
CA PHE A 872 13.56 39.20 -18.18
C PHE A 872 14.60 39.97 -19.01
N PRO A 873 15.89 39.60 -19.00
CA PRO A 873 16.51 38.50 -18.24
C PRO A 873 17.10 38.90 -16.88
N ALA A 874 16.95 40.16 -16.46
CA ALA A 874 17.80 40.76 -15.42
C ALA A 874 17.32 40.57 -13.97
N LYS A 875 16.03 40.25 -13.75
CA LYS A 875 15.41 40.21 -12.42
C LYS A 875 14.53 38.95 -12.28
N PRO A 876 15.11 37.75 -12.13
CA PRO A 876 14.31 36.56 -11.87
C PRO A 876 13.59 36.64 -10.52
N SER A 877 12.44 35.98 -10.42
CA SER A 877 11.72 35.79 -9.16
C SER A 877 12.50 34.88 -8.20
N GLY A 878 13.39 34.03 -8.72
CA GLY A 878 14.34 33.26 -7.94
C GLY A 878 15.32 32.49 -8.82
N ALA A 879 16.34 31.92 -8.19
CA ALA A 879 17.41 31.18 -8.85
C ALA A 879 17.87 29.98 -8.01
N GLY A 880 18.60 29.05 -8.63
CA GLY A 880 19.19 27.89 -7.96
C GLY A 880 20.16 27.12 -8.87
N LEU A 881 20.78 26.07 -8.33
CA LEU A 881 21.74 25.21 -9.04
C LEU A 881 21.16 23.82 -9.33
N LEU A 882 21.48 23.28 -10.51
CA LEU A 882 21.04 21.97 -10.95
C LEU A 882 22.20 20.99 -11.17
N THR A 883 22.10 19.76 -10.67
CA THR A 883 23.16 18.73 -10.73
C THR A 883 23.12 17.85 -11.99
N ARG A 884 22.23 18.21 -12.91
CA ARG A 884 22.00 17.63 -14.23
C ARG A 884 21.23 18.67 -15.02
N PHE A 885 21.21 18.57 -16.35
CA PHE A 885 20.46 19.50 -17.18
C PHE A 885 18.96 19.16 -17.18
N GLU A 886 18.33 19.29 -16.02
CA GLU A 886 16.92 18.95 -15.78
C GLU A 886 16.34 19.83 -14.66
N SER A 887 15.17 20.43 -14.92
CA SER A 887 14.38 21.16 -13.93
C SER A 887 13.67 20.19 -12.97
N PRO A 888 13.21 20.66 -11.80
CA PRO A 888 12.17 19.98 -11.05
C PRO A 888 10.96 19.66 -11.94
N VAL A 889 10.22 18.61 -11.56
CA VAL A 889 8.99 18.20 -12.22
C VAL A 889 7.81 18.58 -11.34
N ASN A 890 6.73 19.07 -11.94
CA ASN A 890 5.47 19.42 -11.26
C ASN A 890 5.68 20.40 -10.08
N TRP A 891 6.57 21.37 -10.29
CA TRP A 891 6.93 22.38 -9.33
C TRP A 891 5.98 23.57 -9.24
N LYS A 892 5.45 24.09 -10.37
CA LYS A 892 4.60 25.29 -10.38
C LYS A 892 3.87 25.53 -11.71
N ASP A 893 2.79 26.31 -11.69
CA ASP A 893 2.09 26.76 -12.91
C ASP A 893 2.40 28.22 -13.28
N ASN A 894 2.18 28.59 -14.55
CA ASN A 894 2.30 29.95 -15.10
C ASN A 894 3.66 30.62 -14.81
N PHE A 895 4.75 29.92 -15.13
CA PHE A 895 6.11 30.41 -14.91
C PHE A 895 6.96 30.29 -16.18
N GLY A 896 8.06 31.03 -16.20
CA GLY A 896 9.11 30.86 -17.20
C GLY A 896 10.42 30.52 -16.52
N SER A 897 11.26 29.71 -17.17
CA SER A 897 12.56 29.32 -16.63
C SER A 897 13.67 29.45 -17.66
N ARG A 898 14.85 29.84 -17.17
CA ARG A 898 16.10 29.81 -17.90
C ARG A 898 17.08 28.91 -17.17
N ILE A 899 17.56 27.85 -17.83
CA ILE A 899 18.70 27.06 -17.35
C ILE A 899 19.91 27.43 -18.20
N ARG A 900 21.03 27.83 -17.60
CA ARG A 900 22.22 28.29 -18.32
C ARG A 900 23.53 27.90 -17.64
N GLY A 901 24.56 27.69 -18.45
CA GLY A 901 25.92 27.40 -17.99
C GLY A 901 26.79 26.94 -19.13
N TYR A 902 27.66 25.99 -18.86
CA TYR A 902 28.58 25.44 -19.84
C TYR A 902 28.50 23.92 -19.90
N ILE A 903 28.60 23.37 -21.11
CA ILE A 903 28.87 21.95 -21.32
C ILE A 903 30.34 21.72 -21.60
N HIS A 904 30.83 20.57 -21.14
CA HIS A 904 32.22 20.11 -21.28
C HIS A 904 32.24 18.79 -22.05
N PRO A 905 32.44 18.82 -23.38
CA PRO A 905 32.49 17.63 -24.22
C PRO A 905 33.65 16.72 -23.80
N PRO A 906 33.41 15.44 -23.51
CA PRO A 906 34.49 14.50 -23.19
C PRO A 906 35.27 14.03 -24.42
N GLN A 907 34.68 14.17 -25.61
CA GLN A 907 35.23 13.65 -26.87
C GLN A 907 35.12 14.70 -27.97
N THR A 908 36.10 14.74 -28.87
CA THR A 908 36.03 15.56 -30.08
C THR A 908 35.22 14.82 -31.13
N GLY A 909 34.10 15.39 -31.57
CA GLY A 909 33.20 14.70 -32.49
C GLY A 909 31.85 15.39 -32.66
N ASP A 910 30.94 14.71 -33.35
CA ASP A 910 29.60 15.22 -33.61
C ASP A 910 28.64 14.78 -32.48
N TYR A 911 27.95 15.76 -31.90
CA TYR A 911 26.97 15.55 -30.84
C TYR A 911 25.56 15.84 -31.35
N VAL A 912 24.58 15.10 -30.85
CA VAL A 912 23.16 15.37 -31.11
C VAL A 912 22.47 15.67 -29.79
N PHE A 913 21.68 16.74 -29.72
CA PHE A 913 20.98 17.15 -28.50
C PHE A 913 19.49 16.82 -28.56
N TRP A 914 18.90 16.59 -27.39
CA TRP A 914 17.47 16.40 -27.20
C TRP A 914 16.92 17.31 -26.11
N VAL A 915 15.65 17.70 -26.26
CA VAL A 915 14.86 18.39 -25.23
C VAL A 915 13.57 17.60 -24.97
N ALA A 916 13.26 17.35 -23.71
CA ALA A 916 11.92 16.97 -23.26
C ALA A 916 11.41 18.10 -22.38
N ALA A 917 10.27 18.69 -22.73
CA ALA A 917 9.74 19.82 -21.99
C ALA A 917 8.21 19.87 -22.05
N ASP A 918 7.63 20.43 -21.02
CA ASP A 918 6.21 20.78 -20.99
C ASP A 918 5.98 22.15 -21.64
N ASP A 919 4.84 22.27 -22.32
CA ASP A 919 4.39 23.41 -23.11
C ASP A 919 5.35 23.96 -24.19
N TYR A 920 6.27 24.86 -23.83
CA TYR A 920 7.16 25.55 -24.78
C TYR A 920 8.59 25.57 -24.26
N ALA A 921 9.55 25.15 -25.09
CA ALA A 921 10.96 25.23 -24.75
C ALA A 921 11.86 25.53 -25.96
N GLU A 922 12.99 26.16 -25.71
CA GLU A 922 14.07 26.34 -26.68
C GLU A 922 15.39 25.92 -26.08
N LEU A 923 16.28 25.34 -26.90
CA LEU A 923 17.66 25.07 -26.54
C LEU A 923 18.59 25.88 -27.43
N TRP A 924 19.52 26.56 -26.80
CA TRP A 924 20.52 27.41 -27.41
C TRP A 924 21.91 26.89 -27.05
N LEU A 925 22.77 26.78 -28.05
CA LEU A 925 24.16 26.36 -27.87
C LEU A 925 25.08 27.35 -28.59
N SER A 926 26.13 27.77 -27.90
CA SER A 926 27.18 28.62 -28.44
C SER A 926 28.25 27.80 -29.15
N SER A 927 28.85 28.40 -30.19
CA SER A 927 30.04 27.85 -30.84
C SER A 927 31.32 28.03 -30.01
N SER A 928 31.25 28.73 -28.87
CA SER A 928 32.34 28.92 -27.91
C SER A 928 31.80 29.01 -26.48
N ASP A 929 32.62 29.43 -25.53
CA ASP A 929 32.19 29.77 -24.17
C ASP A 929 31.57 31.18 -24.06
N ALA A 930 31.49 31.94 -25.16
CA ALA A 930 30.84 33.24 -25.14
C ALA A 930 29.31 33.10 -25.34
N PRO A 931 28.47 33.60 -24.42
CA PRO A 931 27.01 33.55 -24.57
C PRO A 931 26.49 34.29 -25.81
N SER A 932 27.23 35.30 -26.28
CA SER A 932 26.91 36.10 -27.47
C SER A 932 26.92 35.30 -28.78
N ASN A 933 27.60 34.15 -28.82
CA ASN A 933 27.69 33.29 -30.01
C ASN A 933 26.62 32.19 -30.05
N LYS A 934 25.64 32.21 -29.13
CA LYS A 934 24.61 31.17 -29.05
C LYS A 934 23.67 31.17 -30.25
N GLN A 935 23.39 29.97 -30.75
CA GLN A 935 22.39 29.72 -31.79
C GLN A 935 21.35 28.76 -31.26
N ARG A 936 20.10 28.94 -31.68
CA ARG A 936 19.01 28.03 -31.30
C ARG A 936 19.15 26.72 -32.08
N ILE A 937 19.18 25.62 -31.36
CA ILE A 937 19.40 24.27 -31.92
C ILE A 937 18.17 23.37 -31.81
N VAL A 938 17.25 23.65 -30.88
CA VAL A 938 15.96 22.95 -30.70
C VAL A 938 14.86 23.97 -30.37
N THR A 939 13.63 23.71 -30.83
CA THR A 939 12.44 24.50 -30.49
C THR A 939 11.23 23.58 -30.31
N MET A 940 10.65 23.60 -29.12
CA MET A 940 9.44 22.90 -28.75
C MET A 940 8.28 23.89 -28.63
N LYS A 941 7.15 23.53 -29.24
CA LYS A 941 5.90 24.33 -29.23
C LYS A 941 4.72 23.56 -28.67
N ARG A 942 5.00 22.44 -28.00
CA ARG A 942 4.05 21.49 -27.46
C ARG A 942 4.72 20.67 -26.37
N TRP A 943 3.90 20.12 -25.48
CA TRP A 943 4.35 19.37 -24.32
C TRP A 943 4.74 17.91 -24.60
N THR A 944 5.65 17.42 -23.77
CA THR A 944 6.03 16.02 -23.62
C THR A 944 6.08 15.66 -22.14
N PRO A 945 5.75 14.43 -21.73
CA PRO A 945 6.03 13.97 -20.37
C PRO A 945 7.53 14.03 -20.06
N SER A 946 7.88 14.11 -18.77
CA SER A 946 9.27 14.13 -18.32
C SER A 946 10.08 12.97 -18.92
N ARG A 947 11.25 13.30 -19.47
CA ARG A 947 12.19 12.37 -20.11
C ARG A 947 11.63 11.54 -21.27
N VAL A 948 10.57 12.00 -21.93
CA VAL A 948 10.13 11.42 -23.21
C VAL A 948 10.81 12.17 -24.34
N TRP A 949 11.83 11.56 -24.95
CA TRP A 949 12.77 12.23 -25.86
C TRP A 949 12.41 12.17 -27.35
N GLU A 950 11.52 11.26 -27.74
CA GLU A 950 11.27 10.91 -29.15
C GLU A 950 9.78 10.92 -29.51
N LYS A 951 8.97 11.68 -28.76
CA LYS A 951 7.54 11.88 -29.09
C LYS A 951 7.40 12.70 -30.37
N TYR A 952 8.28 13.67 -30.58
CA TYR A 952 8.28 14.52 -31.77
C TYR A 952 9.67 14.73 -32.38
N PRO A 953 9.78 14.84 -33.72
CA PRO A 953 11.07 15.09 -34.39
C PRO A 953 11.74 16.40 -33.97
N GLU A 954 10.97 17.44 -33.64
CA GLU A 954 11.50 18.74 -33.22
C GLU A 954 12.24 18.72 -31.88
N GLN A 955 12.15 17.64 -31.10
CA GLN A 955 12.91 17.47 -29.86
C GLN A 955 14.42 17.31 -30.10
N LYS A 956 14.84 17.01 -31.34
CA LYS A 956 16.19 16.58 -31.69
C LYS A 956 16.93 17.63 -32.54
N SER A 957 18.17 17.94 -32.18
CA SER A 957 19.03 18.83 -32.97
C SER A 957 19.61 18.13 -34.21
N LYS A 958 20.18 18.92 -35.13
CA LYS A 958 21.17 18.39 -36.09
C LYS A 958 22.47 18.00 -35.35
N PRO A 959 23.32 17.15 -35.94
CA PRO A 959 24.66 16.92 -35.41
C PRO A 959 25.47 18.22 -35.35
N ILE A 960 26.13 18.47 -34.21
CA ILE A 960 26.94 19.66 -33.93
C ILE A 960 28.32 19.19 -33.48
N ARG A 961 29.36 19.64 -34.17
CA ARG A 961 30.72 19.24 -33.85
C ARG A 961 31.29 20.03 -32.69
N LEU A 962 31.75 19.33 -31.64
CA LEU A 962 32.38 19.90 -30.46
C LEU A 962 33.77 19.28 -30.24
N GLU A 963 34.65 20.00 -29.55
CA GLU A 963 36.01 19.55 -29.25
C GLU A 963 36.16 19.20 -27.76
N ALA A 964 36.83 18.09 -27.47
CA ALA A 964 37.16 17.70 -26.11
C ALA A 964 38.07 18.73 -25.44
N GLY A 965 37.83 19.00 -24.15
CA GLY A 965 38.62 19.94 -23.36
C GLY A 965 38.32 21.42 -23.62
N LYS A 966 37.39 21.74 -24.52
CA LYS A 966 36.76 23.07 -24.61
C LYS A 966 35.46 23.07 -23.81
N ARG A 967 34.99 24.24 -23.41
CA ARG A 967 33.65 24.43 -22.84
C ARG A 967 32.80 25.26 -23.80
N TYR A 968 31.50 24.99 -23.84
CA TYR A 968 30.56 25.69 -24.71
C TYR A 968 29.38 26.21 -23.90
N TYR A 969 29.01 27.47 -24.10
CA TYR A 969 27.86 28.05 -23.42
C TYR A 969 26.58 27.40 -23.92
N ILE A 970 25.71 26.99 -23.00
CA ILE A 970 24.42 26.38 -23.29
C ILE A 970 23.33 27.04 -22.45
N GLU A 971 22.15 27.22 -23.05
CA GLU A 971 21.00 27.82 -22.40
C GLU A 971 19.71 27.17 -22.90
N SER A 972 18.79 26.86 -22.00
CA SER A 972 17.41 26.53 -22.35
C SER A 972 16.45 27.53 -21.75
N LEU A 973 15.41 27.87 -22.52
CA LEU A 973 14.28 28.67 -22.06
C LEU A 973 13.03 27.80 -22.05
N GLN A 974 12.18 27.93 -21.04
CA GLN A 974 10.88 27.28 -20.95
C GLN A 974 9.80 28.29 -20.55
N PHE A 975 8.60 28.12 -21.08
CA PHE A 975 7.38 28.68 -20.52
C PHE A 975 6.41 27.54 -20.22
N GLU A 976 5.85 27.58 -19.02
CA GLU A 976 4.90 26.62 -18.48
C GLU A 976 3.57 27.30 -18.17
N ALA A 977 2.45 26.75 -18.66
CA ALA A 977 1.13 27.30 -18.41
C ALA A 977 0.40 26.62 -17.25
N SER A 978 0.18 25.31 -17.28
CA SER A 978 -0.64 24.62 -16.28
C SER A 978 -0.57 23.10 -16.34
N VAL A 979 -0.57 22.47 -15.16
CA VAL A 979 -0.67 21.02 -14.93
C VAL A 979 0.47 20.25 -15.58
N ASP A 980 1.23 19.58 -14.72
CA ASP A 980 2.53 19.00 -15.05
C ASP A 980 3.55 20.05 -15.49
N ASP A 981 4.83 19.88 -15.13
CA ASP A 981 5.89 20.70 -15.68
C ASP A 981 7.18 19.90 -15.75
N CYS A 982 7.91 20.02 -16.86
CA CYS A 982 9.22 19.42 -16.98
C CYS A 982 10.10 20.14 -18.00
N LEU A 983 11.41 20.08 -17.80
CA LEU A 983 12.41 20.47 -18.78
C LEU A 983 13.66 19.66 -18.55
N ALA A 984 14.10 18.90 -19.55
CA ALA A 984 15.32 18.12 -19.52
C ALA A 984 16.04 18.23 -20.86
N VAL A 985 17.37 18.32 -20.80
CA VAL A 985 18.25 18.34 -21.98
C VAL A 985 19.18 17.14 -21.91
N GLY A 986 19.28 16.43 -23.02
CA GLY A 986 20.15 15.29 -23.19
C GLY A 986 21.01 15.39 -24.44
N TRP A 987 22.02 14.54 -24.57
CA TRP A 987 22.85 14.47 -25.78
C TRP A 987 23.28 13.03 -26.13
N GLN A 988 23.81 12.88 -27.34
CA GLN A 988 24.52 11.69 -27.81
C GLN A 988 25.95 12.10 -28.12
N LEU A 989 26.91 11.32 -27.61
CA LEU A 989 28.34 11.48 -27.82
C LEU A 989 28.77 10.93 -29.20
N PRO A 990 29.98 11.29 -29.68
CA PRO A 990 30.51 10.81 -30.96
C PRO A 990 30.68 9.29 -31.06
N ASP A 991 30.91 8.61 -29.94
CA ASP A 991 30.99 7.15 -29.85
C ASP A 991 29.63 6.45 -29.83
N GLY A 992 28.54 7.23 -29.83
CA GLY A 992 27.17 6.75 -29.79
C GLY A 992 26.57 6.65 -28.39
N ALA A 993 27.33 6.91 -27.32
CA ALA A 993 26.80 6.90 -25.95
C ALA A 993 25.73 7.99 -25.77
N ILE A 994 24.66 7.69 -25.04
CA ILE A 994 23.51 8.59 -24.84
C ILE A 994 23.44 8.99 -23.37
N GLU A 995 23.52 10.29 -23.08
CA GLU A 995 23.34 10.84 -21.72
C GLU A 995 22.11 11.77 -21.73
N ARG A 996 20.96 11.28 -21.24
CA ARG A 996 19.69 12.02 -21.22
C ARG A 996 19.00 11.87 -19.85
N PRO A 997 19.09 12.86 -18.93
CA PRO A 997 19.67 14.20 -19.10
C PRO A 997 21.21 14.23 -19.07
N ILE A 998 21.82 15.33 -19.52
CA ILE A 998 23.26 15.57 -19.40
C ILE A 998 23.63 15.64 -17.91
N PRO A 999 24.57 14.82 -17.41
CA PRO A 999 24.91 14.77 -15.99
C PRO A 999 25.79 15.94 -15.56
N GLY A 1000 25.74 16.32 -14.29
CA GLY A 1000 26.53 17.40 -13.70
C GLY A 1000 28.04 17.28 -13.93
N SER A 1001 28.56 16.07 -14.08
CA SER A 1001 29.96 15.82 -14.45
C SER A 1001 30.36 16.39 -15.83
N ARG A 1002 29.41 16.89 -16.62
CA ARG A 1002 29.60 17.57 -17.91
C ARG A 1002 29.27 19.06 -17.84
N LEU A 1003 28.90 19.59 -16.67
CA LEU A 1003 28.29 20.90 -16.52
C LEU A 1003 29.10 21.80 -15.59
N SER A 1004 29.06 23.10 -15.87
CA SER A 1004 29.41 24.13 -14.90
C SER A 1004 28.45 25.32 -14.97
N SER A 1005 28.23 26.02 -13.86
CA SER A 1005 27.30 27.14 -13.80
C SER A 1005 27.80 28.34 -14.63
N ALA A 1006 26.90 29.24 -15.00
CA ALA A 1006 27.29 30.50 -15.63
C ALA A 1006 27.90 31.43 -14.55
N ASN A 1007 28.89 32.26 -14.93
CA ASN A 1007 29.37 33.31 -14.03
C ASN A 1007 28.25 34.33 -13.79
N GLU A 1008 28.15 34.85 -12.56
CA GLU A 1008 27.20 35.92 -12.24
C GLU A 1008 27.66 37.22 -12.91
N VAL A 1009 26.97 37.56 -14.00
CA VAL A 1009 26.92 38.86 -14.70
C VAL A 1009 28.28 39.41 -15.19
N ASP A 1010 28.45 39.38 -16.52
CA ASP A 1010 29.06 40.52 -17.24
C ASP A 1010 27.94 41.47 -17.68
#